data_AF-A0A2A5GTA3-F1
#
_entry.id   AF-A0A2A5GTA3-F1
#
_cell.length_a   1.000
_cell.length_b   1.000
_cell.length_c   1.000
_cell.angle_alpha   90.00
_cell.angle_beta   90.00
_cell.angle_gamma   90.00
#
_symmetry.space_group_name_H-M   'P 1'
#
loop_
_entity.id
_entity.type
_entity.pdbx_description
1 polymer ?
#
loop_
_entity_poly.entity_id
_entity_poly.type
_entity_poly.pdbx_seq_one_letter_code
_entity_poly.pdbx_strand_id
1 'polypeptide(L)'
;MEKNMQYKLLVIIFISLLTQMTNALASDRPSLITENFFASQKDQTLYDTRSNRWSSNQSGNLAMLWHKALISLDINAPPPSTNQWKNDDCGFKHALDTLNTIKADNQNSASYVKFWANNQNKVFSVCDTRSIRDKPPTRPEISNLPGRAQSDFLYQLGSWHFYKREFKDALVLYERLAAKNERDTSAFAAYMTVRTLAKMGRKPEAYYRIDSILASEKFKSVHGISANYRFVLMYYRSDMTSNSINKKHLEWLTKLISQEAQTTQNITQYISNYYDARDQIDKYFPRLDPKSGRIDWWLDKDLDITTPRMNAVKTLAPDVELIDWLQSSWAENVFDHSWLLALHATKATYWQDNKNIVSHAWKRWKNGDGLEWLEIAIERVHPQDQLAPKILNQASDFLERPWKEESREYKSWLFKIWKHSLRLNLGMKQYDQGYKIIENHPDFEFLKDNGRYVQDTSHKYSLGSAIKWLIYTGEFEQARLFLDLATQLHPHSYIHLRILLAKSWEEATLSLEKGSHRGVYNTPFLWEKMVNFLPANKLLELTHYKLNKEYKAILTSAAFTRIILLEQYDDIDRFSIAAADNNLDMRNQILKTTSQNKSMDYVSLMLKTPRLRPIPFTLYSIDREEKSPFKIDVFNHNDNNWWCRVRVNELESMLNKSALITAPRTRVLGHISIENQKKYTDLQEDFLSKHPFRSLVNKDELKKLELIPHAPQYLSEKVIDHLSIRKWLPFRKRNEDAANLHYSVRTTRYGCNRDGSHATYSREAYRILRKHYSDSLWAKKTPYWFK
;
A
#
# COMPACT_ATOMS: atom_id res chain seq x y z
N MET A 1 -66.24 -13.50 -14.73
CA MET A 1 -64.96 -14.25 -14.88
C MET A 1 -64.11 -13.73 -16.05
N GLU A 2 -64.69 -13.35 -17.19
CA GLU A 2 -63.93 -12.89 -18.37
C GLU A 2 -63.03 -11.66 -18.15
N LYS A 3 -63.47 -10.64 -17.42
CA LYS A 3 -62.64 -9.45 -17.12
C LYS A 3 -61.38 -9.78 -16.31
N ASN A 4 -61.44 -10.78 -15.44
CA ASN A 4 -60.31 -11.21 -14.62
C ASN A 4 -59.31 -12.07 -15.44
N MET A 5 -59.81 -12.74 -16.48
CA MET A 5 -58.99 -13.48 -17.43
C MET A 5 -58.26 -12.54 -18.40
N GLN A 6 -58.93 -11.50 -18.90
CA GLN A 6 -58.31 -10.47 -19.74
C GLN A 6 -57.23 -9.67 -18.99
N TYR A 7 -57.44 -9.36 -17.71
CA TYR A 7 -56.44 -8.65 -16.91
C TYR A 7 -55.19 -9.51 -16.65
N LYS A 8 -55.38 -10.81 -16.35
CA LYS A 8 -54.26 -11.75 -16.22
C LYS A 8 -53.51 -11.95 -17.53
N LEU A 9 -54.22 -12.01 -18.67
CA LEU A 9 -53.59 -12.13 -19.98
C LEU A 9 -52.79 -10.87 -20.34
N LEU A 10 -53.31 -9.68 -20.05
CA LEU A 10 -52.59 -8.41 -20.24
C LEU A 10 -51.38 -8.28 -19.32
N VAL A 11 -51.46 -8.72 -18.07
CA VAL A 11 -50.30 -8.75 -17.14
C VAL A 11 -49.25 -9.77 -17.61
N ILE A 12 -49.66 -10.94 -18.11
CA ILE A 12 -48.73 -11.94 -18.66
C ILE A 12 -48.08 -11.41 -19.94
N ILE A 13 -48.84 -10.80 -20.85
CA ILE A 13 -48.30 -10.19 -22.07
C ILE A 13 -47.37 -9.01 -21.73
N PHE A 14 -47.72 -8.18 -20.75
CA PHE A 14 -46.88 -7.07 -20.30
C PHE A 14 -45.60 -7.54 -19.61
N ILE A 15 -45.69 -8.58 -18.77
CA ILE A 15 -44.52 -9.23 -18.17
C ILE A 15 -43.67 -9.86 -19.26
N SER A 16 -44.23 -10.65 -20.19
CA SER A 16 -43.49 -11.28 -21.29
C SER A 16 -42.87 -10.26 -22.25
N LEU A 17 -43.53 -9.13 -22.52
CA LEU A 17 -42.98 -8.02 -23.29
C LEU A 17 -41.87 -7.30 -22.51
N LEU A 18 -42.02 -7.09 -21.19
CA LEU A 18 -40.93 -6.60 -20.35
C LEU A 18 -39.76 -7.58 -20.35
N THR A 19 -40.00 -8.89 -20.21
CA THR A 19 -38.96 -9.92 -20.21
C THR A 19 -38.29 -10.02 -21.58
N GLN A 20 -39.03 -9.89 -22.68
CA GLN A 20 -38.46 -9.87 -24.03
C GLN A 20 -37.69 -8.57 -24.33
N MET A 21 -38.15 -7.41 -23.85
CA MET A 21 -37.42 -6.15 -23.95
C MET A 21 -36.18 -6.12 -23.06
N THR A 22 -36.20 -6.73 -21.87
CA THR A 22 -35.00 -6.92 -21.04
C THR A 22 -34.05 -7.97 -21.61
N ASN A 23 -34.56 -9.01 -22.29
CA ASN A 23 -33.75 -10.07 -22.88
C ASN A 23 -33.10 -9.66 -24.22
N ALA A 24 -33.74 -8.79 -25.02
CA ALA A 24 -33.11 -8.20 -26.19
C ALA A 24 -32.00 -7.18 -25.84
N LEU A 25 -32.03 -6.64 -24.62
CA LEU A 25 -30.93 -5.86 -24.02
C LEU A 25 -29.92 -6.73 -23.24
N ALA A 26 -30.19 -8.02 -23.03
CA ALA A 26 -29.35 -8.92 -22.23
C ALA A 26 -28.18 -9.52 -23.01
N SER A 27 -28.24 -9.61 -24.34
CA SER A 27 -27.09 -10.05 -25.16
C SER A 27 -25.93 -9.06 -25.15
N ASP A 28 -26.20 -7.82 -24.77
CA ASP A 28 -25.27 -6.69 -24.82
C ASP A 28 -24.70 -6.34 -23.43
N ARG A 29 -24.81 -7.25 -22.48
CA ARG A 29 -24.23 -7.10 -21.13
C ARG A 29 -23.13 -8.14 -20.93
N PRO A 30 -22.08 -7.81 -20.15
CA PRO A 30 -21.14 -8.82 -19.70
C PRO A 30 -21.90 -9.98 -19.02
N SER A 31 -21.77 -11.20 -19.53
CA SER A 31 -22.58 -12.33 -19.08
C SER A 31 -21.98 -13.02 -17.86
N LEU A 32 -20.65 -12.99 -17.73
CA LEU A 32 -19.91 -13.52 -16.57
C LEU A 32 -19.75 -12.49 -15.43
N ILE A 33 -19.97 -11.20 -15.71
CA ILE A 33 -19.93 -10.10 -14.73
C ILE A 33 -21.37 -9.78 -14.30
N THR A 34 -21.95 -10.66 -13.48
CA THR A 34 -23.31 -10.45 -12.93
C THR A 34 -23.27 -9.56 -11.67
N GLU A 35 -24.38 -8.88 -11.35
CA GLU A 35 -24.56 -8.15 -10.08
C GLU A 35 -24.23 -9.01 -8.85
N ASN A 36 -24.44 -10.33 -8.93
CA ASN A 36 -24.09 -11.26 -7.85
C ASN A 36 -22.57 -11.34 -7.64
N PHE A 37 -21.77 -11.32 -8.71
CA PHE A 37 -20.30 -11.40 -8.66
C PHE A 37 -19.66 -10.17 -7.99
N PHE A 38 -20.25 -8.99 -8.21
CA PHE A 38 -19.74 -7.69 -7.74
C PHE A 38 -20.57 -7.01 -6.64
N ALA A 39 -21.66 -7.66 -6.17
CA ALA A 39 -22.50 -7.17 -5.09
C ALA A 39 -21.65 -6.63 -3.93
N SER A 40 -21.90 -5.37 -3.58
CA SER A 40 -21.08 -4.62 -2.64
C SER A 40 -21.06 -5.31 -1.28
N GLN A 41 -19.90 -5.30 -0.62
CA GLN A 41 -19.73 -5.78 0.76
C GLN A 41 -20.57 -5.06 1.83
N LYS A 42 -21.43 -4.11 1.47
CA LYS A 42 -22.22 -3.30 2.43
C LYS A 42 -23.27 -4.09 3.22
N ASP A 43 -23.55 -5.34 2.89
CA ASP A 43 -24.11 -6.31 3.85
C ASP A 43 -23.03 -6.76 4.86
N GLN A 44 -22.44 -5.77 5.54
CA GLN A 44 -21.27 -5.84 6.40
C GLN A 44 -21.48 -6.68 7.67
N THR A 45 -22.72 -7.00 8.05
CA THR A 45 -23.00 -7.69 9.32
C THR A 45 -22.38 -9.09 9.39
N LEU A 46 -22.17 -9.76 8.24
CA LEU A 46 -21.55 -11.08 8.18
C LEU A 46 -20.04 -11.04 7.90
N TYR A 47 -19.50 -9.99 7.27
CA TYR A 47 -18.07 -9.86 7.01
C TYR A 47 -17.31 -9.20 8.18
N ASP A 48 -17.93 -8.29 8.93
CA ASP A 48 -17.32 -7.64 10.10
C ASP A 48 -17.12 -8.59 11.30
N THR A 49 -17.87 -9.69 11.36
CA THR A 49 -17.56 -10.76 12.31
C THR A 49 -16.24 -11.49 11.98
N ARG A 50 -15.75 -11.39 10.73
CA ARG A 50 -14.47 -11.99 10.28
C ARG A 50 -13.33 -10.97 10.18
N SER A 51 -13.60 -9.71 9.81
CA SER A 51 -12.61 -8.63 9.74
C SER A 51 -12.16 -8.14 11.12
N ASN A 52 -12.96 -8.42 12.17
CA ASN A 52 -12.59 -8.28 13.58
C ASN A 52 -11.39 -9.16 14.02
N ARG A 53 -10.69 -9.83 13.10
CA ARG A 53 -9.29 -10.24 13.30
C ARG A 53 -8.35 -9.08 13.67
N TRP A 54 -8.72 -7.84 13.40
CA TRP A 54 -8.00 -6.66 13.89
C TRP A 54 -8.46 -6.18 15.29
N SER A 55 -9.45 -6.84 15.90
CA SER A 55 -9.71 -6.70 17.33
C SER A 55 -8.83 -7.66 18.13
N SER A 56 -7.51 -7.50 18.04
CA SER A 56 -6.53 -8.14 18.95
C SER A 56 -6.84 -7.86 20.44
N ASN A 57 -7.75 -6.94 20.73
CA ASN A 57 -8.28 -6.66 22.06
C ASN A 57 -9.31 -7.69 22.58
N GLN A 58 -10.01 -8.47 21.74
CA GLN A 58 -11.04 -9.41 22.23
C GLN A 58 -10.47 -10.71 22.82
N SER A 59 -9.38 -11.23 22.26
CA SER A 59 -8.76 -12.49 22.69
C SER A 59 -8.12 -12.40 24.09
N GLY A 60 -7.47 -11.27 24.40
CA GLY A 60 -6.92 -10.99 25.73
C GLY A 60 -8.00 -11.04 26.83
N ASN A 61 -9.22 -10.60 26.51
CA ASN A 61 -10.34 -10.64 27.45
C ASN A 61 -10.84 -12.06 27.70
N LEU A 62 -10.88 -12.92 26.68
CA LEU A 62 -11.35 -14.31 26.83
C LEU A 62 -10.40 -15.17 27.67
N ALA A 63 -9.09 -15.01 27.52
CA ALA A 63 -8.11 -15.72 28.35
C ALA A 63 -8.23 -15.31 29.84
N MET A 64 -8.48 -14.02 30.09
CA MET A 64 -8.70 -13.52 31.45
C MET A 64 -10.02 -14.03 32.05
N LEU A 65 -11.10 -14.11 31.25
CA LEU A 65 -12.37 -14.72 31.67
C LEU A 65 -12.20 -16.19 32.02
N TRP A 66 -11.42 -16.95 31.24
CA TRP A 66 -11.09 -18.33 31.57
C TRP A 66 -10.35 -18.44 32.91
N HIS A 67 -9.34 -17.59 33.16
CA HIS A 67 -8.63 -17.56 34.44
C HIS A 67 -9.57 -17.25 35.62
N LYS A 68 -10.49 -16.30 35.48
CA LYS A 68 -11.53 -16.03 36.49
C LYS A 68 -12.44 -17.23 36.73
N ALA A 69 -12.81 -17.96 35.68
CA ALA A 69 -13.59 -19.19 35.80
C ALA A 69 -12.84 -20.27 36.59
N LEU A 70 -11.52 -20.42 36.41
CA LEU A 70 -10.69 -21.34 37.19
C LEU A 70 -10.66 -20.97 38.68
N ILE A 71 -10.49 -19.68 39.00
CA ILE A 71 -10.53 -19.19 40.40
C ILE A 71 -11.88 -19.51 41.04
N SER A 72 -13.00 -19.30 40.33
CA SER A 72 -14.34 -19.61 40.84
C SER A 72 -14.58 -21.10 41.13
N LEU A 73 -13.76 -21.99 40.54
CA LEU A 73 -13.80 -23.43 40.74
C LEU A 73 -12.73 -23.91 41.75
N ASP A 74 -12.05 -22.98 42.43
CA ASP A 74 -10.94 -23.29 43.34
C ASP A 74 -9.82 -24.08 42.64
N ILE A 75 -9.44 -23.62 41.44
CA ILE A 75 -8.32 -24.13 40.65
C ILE A 75 -7.24 -23.05 40.60
N ASN A 76 -6.14 -23.28 41.31
CA ASN A 76 -5.00 -22.38 41.30
C ASN A 76 -4.21 -22.53 39.98
N ALA A 77 -4.34 -21.55 39.09
CA ALA A 77 -3.61 -21.48 37.83
C ALA A 77 -3.04 -20.07 37.62
N PRO A 78 -1.80 -19.91 37.13
CA PRO A 78 -1.26 -18.59 36.82
C PRO A 78 -2.08 -17.89 35.72
N PRO A 79 -2.20 -16.56 35.78
CA PRO A 79 -2.91 -15.79 34.75
C PRO A 79 -2.25 -15.97 33.38
N PRO A 80 -3.02 -15.83 32.28
CA PRO A 80 -2.48 -15.86 30.92
C PRO A 80 -1.41 -14.78 30.71
N SER A 81 -0.43 -15.03 29.83
CA SER A 81 0.58 -14.03 29.52
C SER A 81 -0.06 -12.79 28.89
N THR A 82 0.42 -11.59 29.23
CA THR A 82 -0.09 -10.32 28.68
C THR A 82 0.29 -10.08 27.22
N ASN A 83 1.04 -11.01 26.60
CA ASN A 83 1.49 -10.88 25.23
C ASN A 83 0.36 -11.25 24.26
N GLN A 84 -0.52 -10.29 24.00
CA GLN A 84 -1.79 -10.45 23.27
C GLN A 84 -1.64 -11.21 21.93
N TRP A 85 -0.55 -10.98 21.19
CA TRP A 85 -0.34 -11.57 19.87
C TRP A 85 -0.21 -13.10 19.82
N LYS A 86 0.06 -13.78 20.94
CA LYS A 86 0.19 -15.26 21.00
C LYS A 86 -1.06 -15.99 21.49
N ASN A 87 -2.03 -15.29 22.07
CA ASN A 87 -3.15 -15.92 22.78
C ASN A 87 -4.38 -16.20 21.89
N ASP A 88 -4.41 -15.67 20.66
CA ASP A 88 -5.58 -15.71 19.78
C ASP A 88 -5.92 -17.14 19.28
N ASP A 89 -4.95 -18.06 19.28
CA ASP A 89 -5.07 -19.38 18.66
C ASP A 89 -5.49 -20.52 19.63
N CYS A 90 -5.65 -20.24 20.93
CA CYS A 90 -5.93 -21.28 21.92
C CYS A 90 -7.42 -21.62 22.09
N GLY A 91 -8.35 -20.89 21.47
CA GLY A 91 -9.76 -21.29 21.46
C GLY A 91 -10.50 -21.14 22.80
N PHE A 92 -10.11 -20.17 23.64
CA PHE A 92 -10.71 -19.92 24.97
C PHE A 92 -12.24 -19.80 24.95
N LYS A 93 -12.84 -19.20 23.91
CA LYS A 93 -14.29 -19.07 23.78
C LYS A 93 -14.99 -20.44 23.81
N HIS A 94 -14.53 -21.39 22.99
CA HIS A 94 -15.15 -22.71 22.91
C HIS A 94 -15.05 -23.48 24.24
N ALA A 95 -13.94 -23.34 24.97
CA ALA A 95 -13.79 -23.94 26.29
C ALA A 95 -14.72 -23.31 27.33
N LEU A 96 -14.92 -21.99 27.29
CA LEU A 96 -15.89 -21.30 28.16
C LEU A 96 -17.32 -21.76 27.86
N ASP A 97 -17.69 -21.85 26.58
CA ASP A 97 -19.01 -22.34 26.15
C ASP A 97 -19.24 -23.79 26.62
N THR A 98 -18.24 -24.66 26.43
CA THR A 98 -18.30 -26.06 26.88
C THR A 98 -18.39 -26.18 28.40
N LEU A 99 -17.64 -25.35 29.15
CA LEU A 99 -17.72 -25.32 30.61
C LEU A 99 -19.12 -24.93 31.09
N ASN A 100 -19.75 -23.96 30.42
CA ASN A 100 -21.11 -23.54 30.75
C ASN A 100 -22.14 -24.65 30.46
N THR A 101 -22.01 -25.36 29.34
CA THR A 101 -22.84 -26.55 29.06
C THR A 101 -22.65 -27.62 30.12
N ILE A 102 -21.41 -27.93 30.51
CA ILE A 102 -21.14 -28.93 31.56
C ILE A 102 -21.77 -28.52 32.90
N LYS A 103 -21.70 -27.24 33.27
CA LYS A 103 -22.35 -26.71 34.47
C LYS A 103 -23.88 -26.84 34.41
N ALA A 104 -24.48 -26.58 33.25
CA ALA A 104 -25.92 -26.68 33.06
C ALA A 104 -26.41 -28.14 33.12
N ASP A 105 -25.70 -29.06 32.46
CA ASP A 105 -26.06 -30.48 32.38
C ASP A 105 -25.82 -31.24 33.70
N ASN A 106 -24.87 -30.78 34.52
CA ASN A 106 -24.38 -31.52 35.68
C ASN A 106 -24.52 -30.71 36.98
N GLN A 107 -25.70 -30.12 37.22
CA GLN A 107 -25.96 -29.32 38.43
C GLN A 107 -25.61 -30.05 39.75
N ASN A 108 -25.56 -31.39 39.74
CA ASN A 108 -25.23 -32.23 40.90
C ASN A 108 -23.78 -32.77 40.93
N SER A 109 -22.87 -32.40 40.00
CA SER A 109 -21.49 -32.93 39.95
C SER A 109 -20.43 -31.83 39.88
N ALA A 110 -20.33 -31.04 40.95
CA ALA A 110 -19.29 -30.01 41.11
C ALA A 110 -17.87 -30.58 40.96
N SER A 111 -17.65 -31.84 41.36
CA SER A 111 -16.38 -32.55 41.20
C SER A 111 -16.00 -32.75 39.73
N TYR A 112 -16.95 -33.09 38.86
CA TYR A 112 -16.69 -33.25 37.44
C TYR A 112 -16.42 -31.91 36.72
N VAL A 113 -17.16 -30.85 37.05
CA VAL A 113 -16.93 -29.49 36.51
C VAL A 113 -15.50 -29.03 36.81
N LYS A 114 -15.07 -29.17 38.07
CA LYS A 114 -13.71 -28.83 38.52
C LYS A 114 -12.66 -29.69 37.81
N PHE A 115 -12.90 -30.99 37.70
CA PHE A 115 -12.01 -31.92 37.02
C PHE A 115 -11.81 -31.57 35.53
N TRP A 116 -12.91 -31.34 34.80
CA TRP A 116 -12.86 -30.99 33.37
C TRP A 116 -12.09 -29.68 33.14
N ALA A 117 -12.38 -28.64 33.94
CA ALA A 117 -11.71 -27.34 33.82
C ALA A 117 -10.20 -27.45 34.11
N ASN A 118 -9.80 -28.27 35.08
CA ASN A 118 -8.40 -28.53 35.38
C ASN A 118 -7.67 -29.20 34.20
N ASN A 119 -8.28 -30.20 33.55
CA ASN A 119 -7.70 -30.82 32.36
C ASN A 119 -7.64 -29.85 31.17
N GLN A 120 -8.66 -29.03 30.95
CA GLN A 120 -8.63 -28.02 29.89
C GLN A 120 -7.53 -26.96 30.13
N ASN A 121 -7.28 -26.58 31.39
CA ASN A 121 -6.19 -25.68 31.71
C ASN A 121 -4.81 -26.27 31.36
N LYS A 122 -4.62 -27.60 31.47
CA LYS A 122 -3.41 -28.28 31.00
C LYS A 122 -3.26 -28.24 29.47
N VAL A 123 -4.38 -28.27 28.72
CA VAL A 123 -4.35 -28.04 27.26
C VAL A 123 -3.86 -26.62 26.96
N PHE A 124 -4.34 -25.63 27.70
CA PHE A 124 -3.94 -24.24 27.45
C PHE A 124 -2.50 -23.95 27.86
N SER A 125 -1.95 -24.59 28.89
CA SER A 125 -0.55 -24.38 29.28
C SER A 125 0.45 -24.73 28.18
N VAL A 126 0.13 -25.70 27.31
CA VAL A 126 0.97 -26.01 26.14
C VAL A 126 0.68 -25.11 24.94
N CYS A 127 -0.47 -24.45 24.89
CA CYS A 127 -0.87 -23.55 23.79
C CYS A 127 -0.35 -22.11 23.98
N ASP A 128 -0.57 -21.53 25.16
CA ASP A 128 -0.26 -20.11 25.45
C ASP A 128 1.13 -19.89 26.08
N THR A 129 1.95 -20.94 26.11
CA THR A 129 3.33 -20.95 26.65
C THR A 129 3.46 -20.58 28.12
N ARG A 130 2.38 -20.61 28.92
CA ARG A 130 2.51 -20.54 30.38
C ARG A 130 3.38 -21.71 30.85
N SER A 131 4.46 -21.41 31.56
CA SER A 131 5.46 -22.38 32.06
C SER A 131 4.95 -23.32 33.16
N ILE A 132 3.66 -23.68 33.15
CA ILE A 132 3.12 -24.74 33.99
C ILE A 132 3.66 -26.05 33.42
N ARG A 133 4.23 -26.89 34.29
CA ARG A 133 4.84 -28.18 33.95
C ARG A 133 4.01 -28.94 32.91
N ASP A 134 4.66 -29.37 31.84
CA ASP A 134 4.17 -30.18 30.71
C ASP A 134 3.55 -31.51 31.19
N LYS A 135 2.36 -31.42 31.79
CA LYS A 135 1.63 -32.57 32.33
C LYS A 135 0.38 -32.80 31.48
N PRO A 136 0.19 -34.02 30.95
CA PRO A 136 -0.99 -34.32 30.16
C PRO A 136 -2.27 -34.26 31.01
N PRO A 137 -3.44 -34.06 30.36
CA PRO A 137 -4.73 -34.35 30.96
C PRO A 137 -4.73 -35.70 31.67
N THR A 138 -5.34 -35.77 32.86
CA THR A 138 -5.42 -36.99 33.67
C THR A 138 -6.74 -37.69 33.39
N ARG A 139 -6.75 -39.03 33.37
CA ARG A 139 -7.97 -39.81 33.22
C ARG A 139 -8.86 -39.65 34.47
N PRO A 140 -10.19 -39.54 34.32
CA PRO A 140 -11.06 -39.42 35.49
C PRO A 140 -11.17 -40.75 36.24
N GLU A 141 -10.90 -40.72 37.55
CA GLU A 141 -11.05 -41.86 38.49
C GLU A 141 -12.22 -41.67 39.48
N ILE A 142 -13.09 -40.69 39.20
CA ILE A 142 -14.22 -40.33 40.07
C ILE A 142 -15.35 -41.35 39.90
N SER A 143 -16.05 -41.70 40.98
CA SER A 143 -17.30 -42.48 40.90
C SER A 143 -18.44 -41.63 40.29
N ASN A 144 -19.39 -42.27 39.60
CA ASN A 144 -20.57 -41.61 38.99
C ASN A 144 -20.25 -40.51 37.95
N LEU A 145 -19.31 -40.79 37.03
CA LEU A 145 -19.01 -39.88 35.93
C LEU A 145 -20.18 -39.77 34.95
N PRO A 146 -20.45 -38.56 34.39
CA PRO A 146 -21.42 -38.44 33.31
C PRO A 146 -20.92 -39.18 32.06
N GLY A 147 -21.85 -39.65 31.22
CA GLY A 147 -21.52 -40.43 30.02
C GLY A 147 -20.52 -39.76 29.08
N ARG A 148 -20.45 -38.41 29.08
CA ARG A 148 -19.51 -37.60 28.28
C ARG A 148 -18.06 -37.59 28.80
N ALA A 149 -17.82 -37.96 30.05
CA ALA A 149 -16.53 -37.76 30.73
C ALA A 149 -15.34 -38.40 30.02
N GLN A 150 -15.51 -39.62 29.52
CA GLN A 150 -14.45 -40.32 28.80
C GLN A 150 -14.12 -39.65 27.46
N SER A 151 -15.12 -39.08 26.78
CA SER A 151 -14.95 -38.42 25.49
C SER A 151 -14.36 -37.02 25.64
N ASP A 152 -14.78 -36.28 26.66
CA ASP A 152 -14.16 -34.99 27.00
C ASP A 152 -12.67 -35.16 27.35
N PHE A 153 -12.32 -36.20 28.14
CA PHE A 153 -10.93 -36.53 28.43
C PHE A 153 -10.12 -36.82 27.16
N LEU A 154 -10.64 -37.66 26.25
CA LEU A 154 -9.95 -37.99 25.00
C LEU A 154 -9.77 -36.76 24.10
N TYR A 155 -10.77 -35.89 24.02
CA TYR A 155 -10.68 -34.65 23.26
C TYR A 155 -9.61 -33.70 23.83
N GLN A 156 -9.59 -33.53 25.15
CA GLN A 156 -8.59 -32.72 25.85
C GLN A 156 -7.18 -33.28 25.65
N LEU A 157 -7.01 -34.60 25.78
CA LEU A 157 -5.71 -35.27 25.55
C LEU A 157 -5.26 -35.10 24.09
N GLY A 158 -6.15 -35.28 23.11
CA GLY A 158 -5.86 -35.03 21.70
C GLY A 158 -5.47 -33.57 21.43
N SER A 159 -6.14 -32.61 22.09
CA SER A 159 -5.83 -31.18 21.97
C SER A 159 -4.48 -30.83 22.57
N TRP A 160 -4.14 -31.43 23.70
CA TRP A 160 -2.83 -31.29 24.33
C TRP A 160 -1.72 -31.76 23.38
N HIS A 161 -1.83 -32.98 22.83
CA HIS A 161 -0.87 -33.48 21.84
C HIS A 161 -0.80 -32.59 20.58
N PHE A 162 -1.95 -32.11 20.08
CA PHE A 162 -2.00 -31.22 18.92
C PHE A 162 -1.21 -29.92 19.16
N TYR A 163 -1.40 -29.26 20.30
CA TYR A 163 -0.69 -28.01 20.62
C TYR A 163 0.80 -28.24 20.90
N LYS A 164 1.17 -29.42 21.41
CA LYS A 164 2.57 -29.87 21.49
C LYS A 164 3.21 -30.24 20.15
N ARG A 165 2.44 -30.22 19.05
CA ARG A 165 2.85 -30.66 17.71
C ARG A 165 3.11 -32.17 17.60
N GLU A 166 2.56 -32.95 18.52
CA GLU A 166 2.57 -34.41 18.54
C GLU A 166 1.39 -34.94 17.70
N PHE A 167 1.37 -34.61 16.41
CA PHE A 167 0.18 -34.77 15.57
C PHE A 167 -0.24 -36.23 15.34
N LYS A 168 0.70 -37.19 15.38
CA LYS A 168 0.38 -38.62 15.23
C LYS A 168 -0.51 -39.12 16.37
N ASP A 169 -0.14 -38.78 17.61
CA ASP A 169 -0.88 -39.18 18.81
C ASP A 169 -2.23 -38.46 18.89
N ALA A 170 -2.24 -37.16 18.56
CA ALA A 170 -3.48 -36.40 18.45
C ALA A 170 -4.45 -37.02 17.44
N LEU A 171 -3.96 -37.45 16.26
CA LEU A 171 -4.78 -38.02 15.20
C LEU A 171 -5.50 -39.29 15.66
N VAL A 172 -4.78 -40.22 16.29
CA VAL A 172 -5.34 -41.49 16.80
C VAL A 172 -6.47 -41.22 17.79
N LEU A 173 -6.26 -40.27 18.70
CA LEU A 173 -7.27 -39.91 19.71
C LEU A 173 -8.52 -39.27 19.08
N TYR A 174 -8.34 -38.36 18.13
CA TYR A 174 -9.45 -37.71 17.43
C TYR A 174 -10.22 -38.67 16.53
N GLU A 175 -9.56 -39.57 15.81
CA GLU A 175 -10.23 -40.58 14.98
C GLU A 175 -11.06 -41.55 15.82
N ARG A 176 -10.49 -42.03 16.93
CA ARG A 176 -11.20 -42.87 17.90
C ARG A 176 -12.45 -42.17 18.43
N LEU A 177 -12.36 -40.87 18.74
CA LEU A 177 -13.48 -40.10 19.25
C LEU A 177 -14.53 -39.80 18.17
N ALA A 178 -14.11 -39.47 16.95
CA ALA A 178 -15.00 -39.22 15.81
C ALA A 178 -15.84 -40.44 15.41
N ALA A 179 -15.34 -41.65 15.67
CA ALA A 179 -16.06 -42.90 15.41
C ALA A 179 -17.26 -43.11 16.36
N LYS A 180 -17.26 -42.54 17.58
CA LYS A 180 -18.33 -42.74 18.57
C LYS A 180 -19.64 -42.02 18.21
N ASN A 181 -20.78 -42.54 18.65
CA ASN A 181 -22.12 -41.95 18.42
C ASN A 181 -22.52 -40.84 19.41
N GLU A 182 -21.57 -40.26 20.14
CA GLU A 182 -21.83 -39.17 21.09
C GLU A 182 -21.93 -37.83 20.34
N ARG A 183 -23.00 -37.06 20.57
CA ARG A 183 -23.50 -36.09 19.56
C ARG A 183 -22.62 -34.86 19.30
N ASP A 184 -21.87 -34.34 20.28
CA ASP A 184 -21.16 -33.05 20.09
C ASP A 184 -19.64 -33.18 19.98
N THR A 185 -19.00 -33.93 20.89
CA THR A 185 -17.54 -34.07 20.91
C THR A 185 -17.01 -34.87 19.71
N SER A 186 -17.80 -35.82 19.17
CA SER A 186 -17.41 -36.60 17.99
C SER A 186 -17.32 -35.73 16.73
N ALA A 187 -18.17 -34.72 16.60
CA ALA A 187 -18.15 -33.77 15.49
C ALA A 187 -16.91 -32.87 15.54
N PHE A 188 -16.61 -32.27 16.70
CA PHE A 188 -15.39 -31.49 16.87
C PHE A 188 -14.12 -32.34 16.74
N ALA A 189 -14.14 -33.60 17.19
CA ALA A 189 -13.03 -34.52 16.97
C ALA A 189 -12.82 -34.81 15.48
N ALA A 190 -13.90 -35.04 14.71
CA ALA A 190 -13.80 -35.21 13.26
C ALA A 190 -13.18 -33.98 12.58
N TYR A 191 -13.58 -32.77 12.98
CA TYR A 191 -12.95 -31.53 12.53
C TYR A 191 -11.46 -31.44 12.92
N MET A 192 -11.11 -31.82 14.16
CA MET A 192 -9.72 -31.82 14.60
C MET A 192 -8.86 -32.88 13.89
N THR A 193 -9.43 -34.02 13.46
CA THR A 193 -8.77 -34.96 12.54
C THR A 193 -8.31 -34.24 11.26
N VAL A 194 -9.17 -33.43 10.64
CA VAL A 194 -8.83 -32.64 9.44
C VAL A 194 -7.64 -31.71 9.71
N ARG A 195 -7.69 -30.92 10.79
CA ARG A 195 -6.60 -29.99 11.15
C ARG A 195 -5.30 -30.74 11.41
N THR A 196 -5.38 -31.89 12.07
CA THR A 196 -4.22 -32.72 12.42
C THR A 196 -3.58 -33.31 11.17
N LEU A 197 -4.37 -33.90 10.26
CA LEU A 197 -3.90 -34.38 8.95
C LEU A 197 -3.21 -33.26 8.16
N ALA A 198 -3.79 -32.06 8.15
CA ALA A 198 -3.21 -30.91 7.48
C ALA A 198 -1.83 -30.51 8.06
N LYS A 199 -1.70 -30.50 9.39
CA LYS A 199 -0.44 -30.20 10.08
C LYS A 199 0.62 -31.28 9.90
N MET A 200 0.20 -32.52 9.65
CA MET A 200 1.09 -33.64 9.27
C MET A 200 1.55 -33.59 7.81
N GLY A 201 1.10 -32.62 7.00
CA GLY A 201 1.35 -32.59 5.57
C GLY A 201 0.47 -33.53 4.75
N ARG A 202 -0.47 -34.26 5.37
CA ARG A 202 -1.45 -35.15 4.73
C ARG A 202 -2.68 -34.37 4.24
N LYS A 203 -2.42 -33.27 3.52
CA LYS A 203 -3.48 -32.37 3.01
C LYS A 203 -4.50 -33.06 2.12
N PRO A 204 -4.13 -34.00 1.22
CA PRO A 204 -5.11 -34.75 0.45
C PRO A 204 -6.16 -35.45 1.29
N GLU A 205 -5.71 -36.15 2.32
CA GLU A 205 -6.57 -36.87 3.24
C GLU A 205 -7.43 -35.92 4.06
N ALA A 206 -6.85 -34.79 4.51
CA ALA A 206 -7.59 -33.74 5.20
C ALA A 206 -8.74 -33.20 4.31
N TYR A 207 -8.48 -32.98 3.02
CA TYR A 207 -9.46 -32.47 2.07
C TYR A 207 -10.63 -33.46 1.89
N TYR A 208 -10.34 -34.74 1.64
CA TYR A 208 -11.38 -35.77 1.53
C TYR A 208 -12.11 -36.00 2.86
N ARG A 209 -11.42 -35.87 3.99
CA ARG A 209 -12.06 -35.97 5.31
C ARG A 209 -13.10 -34.87 5.52
N ILE A 210 -12.89 -33.66 4.96
CA ILE A 210 -13.93 -32.62 4.95
C ILE A 210 -15.15 -33.07 4.15
N ASP A 211 -14.98 -33.69 2.97
CA ASP A 211 -16.14 -34.24 2.22
C ASP A 211 -16.94 -35.22 3.07
N SER A 212 -16.26 -36.15 3.76
CA SER A 212 -16.92 -37.10 4.65
C SER A 212 -17.66 -36.42 5.81
N ILE A 213 -17.13 -35.31 6.33
CA ILE A 213 -17.78 -34.53 7.39
C ILE A 213 -19.05 -33.86 6.87
N LEU A 214 -18.96 -33.17 5.73
CA LEU A 214 -20.07 -32.44 5.13
C LEU A 214 -21.20 -33.37 4.64
N ALA A 215 -20.87 -34.60 4.24
CA ALA A 215 -21.86 -35.60 3.84
C ALA A 215 -22.60 -36.27 5.01
N SER A 216 -22.13 -36.10 6.25
CA SER A 216 -22.69 -36.80 7.41
C SER A 216 -23.55 -35.87 8.27
N GLU A 217 -24.83 -36.21 8.46
CA GLU A 217 -25.74 -35.49 9.37
C GLU A 217 -25.23 -35.54 10.82
N LYS A 218 -24.51 -36.60 11.19
CA LYS A 218 -23.85 -36.75 12.50
C LYS A 218 -22.93 -35.56 12.83
N PHE A 219 -22.31 -34.95 11.82
CA PHE A 219 -21.32 -33.90 11.99
C PHE A 219 -21.82 -32.49 11.64
N LYS A 220 -23.14 -32.31 11.57
CA LYS A 220 -23.77 -31.04 11.18
C LYS A 220 -23.30 -29.83 11.98
N SER A 221 -23.04 -30.00 13.28
CA SER A 221 -22.55 -28.92 14.17
C SER A 221 -21.19 -28.35 13.76
N VAL A 222 -20.38 -29.09 12.97
CA VAL A 222 -19.08 -28.63 12.46
C VAL A 222 -19.05 -28.44 10.95
N HIS A 223 -20.19 -28.53 10.25
CA HIS A 223 -20.23 -28.33 8.80
C HIS A 223 -19.69 -26.96 8.40
N GLY A 224 -20.14 -25.88 9.05
CA GLY A 224 -19.69 -24.52 8.73
C GLY A 224 -18.18 -24.32 8.89
N ILE A 225 -17.61 -24.74 10.04
CA ILE A 225 -16.16 -24.61 10.29
C ILE A 225 -15.32 -25.55 9.40
N SER A 226 -15.86 -26.71 9.02
CA SER A 226 -15.17 -27.66 8.14
C SER A 226 -15.18 -27.21 6.68
N ALA A 227 -16.33 -26.69 6.21
CA ALA A 227 -16.44 -26.04 4.90
C ALA A 227 -15.48 -24.84 4.82
N ASN A 228 -15.42 -24.01 5.86
CA ASN A 228 -14.46 -22.92 5.92
C ASN A 228 -13.00 -23.41 5.91
N TYR A 229 -12.70 -24.50 6.63
CA TYR A 229 -11.34 -25.03 6.66
C TYR A 229 -10.88 -25.60 5.31
N ARG A 230 -11.80 -26.00 4.42
CA ARG A 230 -11.47 -26.33 3.03
C ARG A 230 -10.79 -25.16 2.32
N PHE A 231 -11.34 -23.96 2.47
CA PHE A 231 -10.74 -22.72 1.97
C PHE A 231 -9.35 -22.51 2.60
N VAL A 232 -9.22 -22.66 3.92
CA VAL A 232 -7.91 -22.53 4.62
C VAL A 232 -6.85 -23.51 4.10
N LEU A 233 -7.22 -24.77 3.88
CA LEU A 233 -6.33 -25.79 3.34
C LEU A 233 -5.76 -25.40 1.97
N MET A 234 -6.62 -24.84 1.13
CA MET A 234 -6.29 -24.52 -0.27
C MET A 234 -5.66 -23.14 -0.42
N TYR A 235 -5.85 -22.23 0.53
CA TYR A 235 -5.35 -20.85 0.46
C TYR A 235 -3.82 -20.76 0.54
N TYR A 236 -3.20 -21.36 1.57
CA TYR A 236 -1.84 -20.97 1.97
C TYR A 236 -0.68 -21.66 1.24
N ARG A 237 -0.85 -22.84 0.63
CA ARG A 237 0.19 -23.62 -0.09
C ARG A 237 -0.44 -24.77 -0.87
N SER A 238 -1.06 -24.45 -2.00
CA SER A 238 -1.70 -25.43 -2.90
C SER A 238 -0.72 -26.28 -3.69
N ASP A 239 0.51 -25.81 -3.85
CA ASP A 239 1.65 -26.53 -4.41
C ASP A 239 1.92 -27.86 -3.70
N MET A 240 1.49 -27.99 -2.44
CA MET A 240 1.59 -29.22 -1.65
C MET A 240 0.39 -30.17 -1.78
N THR A 241 -0.51 -29.95 -2.74
CA THR A 241 -1.70 -30.79 -2.98
C THR A 241 -1.64 -31.39 -4.39
N SER A 242 -2.30 -32.54 -4.63
CA SER A 242 -2.25 -33.21 -5.94
C SER A 242 -2.99 -32.41 -7.03
N ASN A 243 -2.68 -32.71 -8.30
CA ASN A 243 -3.41 -32.17 -9.46
C ASN A 243 -4.92 -32.45 -9.36
N SER A 244 -5.29 -33.67 -8.98
CA SER A 244 -6.70 -34.08 -8.81
C SER A 244 -7.45 -33.26 -7.78
N ILE A 245 -6.80 -32.89 -6.66
CA ILE A 245 -7.43 -32.08 -5.61
C ILE A 245 -7.58 -30.63 -6.05
N ASN A 246 -6.58 -30.06 -6.73
CA ASN A 246 -6.69 -28.69 -7.23
C ASN A 246 -7.78 -28.57 -8.28
N LYS A 247 -7.88 -29.54 -9.20
CA LYS A 247 -8.96 -29.63 -10.18
C LYS A 247 -10.32 -29.69 -9.48
N LYS A 248 -10.51 -30.68 -8.59
CA LYS A 248 -11.76 -30.84 -7.82
C LYS A 248 -12.12 -29.60 -7.01
N HIS A 249 -11.12 -28.93 -6.45
CA HIS A 249 -11.35 -27.72 -5.67
C HIS A 249 -11.77 -26.54 -6.56
N LEU A 250 -11.13 -26.34 -7.70
CA LEU A 250 -11.49 -25.27 -8.63
C LEU A 250 -12.89 -25.51 -9.22
N GLU A 251 -13.25 -26.75 -9.58
CA GLU A 251 -14.61 -27.13 -9.98
C GLU A 251 -15.64 -26.82 -8.89
N TRP A 252 -15.29 -27.08 -7.62
CA TRP A 252 -16.16 -26.76 -6.49
C TRP A 252 -16.33 -25.25 -6.30
N LEU A 253 -15.25 -24.47 -6.43
CA LEU A 253 -15.30 -23.02 -6.35
C LEU A 253 -16.17 -22.42 -7.47
N THR A 254 -15.99 -22.87 -8.71
CA THR A 254 -16.80 -22.38 -9.83
C THR A 254 -18.27 -22.73 -9.67
N LYS A 255 -18.57 -23.97 -9.25
CA LYS A 255 -19.95 -24.39 -8.94
C LYS A 255 -20.59 -23.53 -7.85
N LEU A 256 -19.85 -23.17 -6.81
CA LEU A 256 -20.36 -22.29 -5.75
C LEU A 256 -20.68 -20.89 -6.26
N ILE A 257 -19.91 -20.36 -7.20
CA ILE A 257 -20.13 -19.03 -7.76
C ILE A 257 -21.27 -19.02 -8.78
N SER A 258 -21.43 -20.09 -9.56
CA SER A 258 -22.45 -20.18 -10.60
C SER A 258 -23.82 -20.64 -10.08
N GLN A 259 -23.94 -21.05 -8.82
CA GLN A 259 -25.20 -21.49 -8.24
C GLN A 259 -26.14 -20.30 -7.97
N GLU A 260 -27.44 -20.48 -8.18
CA GLU A 260 -28.44 -19.50 -7.79
C GLU A 260 -28.76 -19.62 -6.29
N ALA A 261 -28.66 -18.52 -5.55
CA ALA A 261 -28.88 -18.50 -4.09
C ALA A 261 -30.23 -19.08 -3.66
N GLN A 262 -31.27 -18.86 -4.48
CA GLN A 262 -32.65 -19.27 -4.24
C GLN A 262 -32.83 -20.80 -4.22
N THR A 263 -31.91 -21.55 -4.82
CA THR A 263 -31.97 -23.02 -4.89
C THR A 263 -31.42 -23.72 -3.64
N THR A 264 -30.91 -22.95 -2.66
CA THR A 264 -30.21 -23.52 -1.49
C THR A 264 -31.12 -23.64 -0.27
N GLN A 265 -31.07 -24.79 0.41
CA GLN A 265 -31.83 -25.01 1.66
C GLN A 265 -31.33 -24.14 2.83
N ASN A 266 -30.10 -23.62 2.75
CA ASN A 266 -29.49 -22.77 3.78
C ASN A 266 -28.81 -21.56 3.13
N ILE A 267 -29.59 -20.50 2.90
CA ILE A 267 -29.14 -19.28 2.23
C ILE A 267 -27.99 -18.58 2.94
N THR A 268 -27.96 -18.58 4.28
CA THR A 268 -26.88 -17.95 5.06
C THR A 268 -25.54 -18.65 4.86
N GLN A 269 -25.52 -20.00 4.92
CA GLN A 269 -24.31 -20.76 4.65
C GLN A 269 -23.87 -20.64 3.20
N TYR A 270 -24.83 -20.62 2.26
CA TYR A 270 -24.56 -20.40 0.85
C TYR A 270 -23.87 -19.06 0.61
N ILE A 271 -24.45 -17.94 1.10
CA ILE A 271 -23.86 -16.60 0.98
C ILE A 271 -22.45 -16.56 1.57
N SER A 272 -22.24 -17.18 2.74
CA SER A 272 -20.90 -17.28 3.34
C SER A 272 -19.92 -18.03 2.43
N ASN A 273 -20.32 -19.18 1.89
CA ASN A 273 -19.47 -19.98 1.00
C ASN A 273 -19.19 -19.26 -0.32
N TYR A 274 -20.17 -18.53 -0.85
CA TYR A 274 -20.06 -17.75 -2.06
C TYR A 274 -18.96 -16.69 -1.95
N TYR A 275 -18.99 -15.89 -0.88
CA TYR A 275 -17.99 -14.85 -0.68
C TYR A 275 -16.59 -15.41 -0.40
N ASP A 276 -16.50 -16.53 0.34
CA ASP A 276 -15.23 -17.22 0.53
C ASP A 276 -14.70 -17.77 -0.80
N ALA A 277 -15.56 -18.38 -1.61
CA ALA A 277 -15.18 -18.88 -2.93
C ALA A 277 -14.71 -17.75 -3.85
N ARG A 278 -15.39 -16.60 -3.83
CA ARG A 278 -14.97 -15.40 -4.58
C ARG A 278 -13.58 -14.92 -4.16
N ASP A 279 -13.31 -14.77 -2.86
CA ASP A 279 -11.98 -14.35 -2.36
C ASP A 279 -10.87 -15.37 -2.71
N GLN A 280 -11.20 -16.66 -2.71
CA GLN A 280 -10.26 -17.71 -3.11
C GLN A 280 -9.97 -17.68 -4.60
N ILE A 281 -11.01 -17.55 -5.41
CA ILE A 281 -10.92 -17.48 -6.87
C ILE A 281 -10.05 -16.30 -7.30
N ASP A 282 -10.23 -15.13 -6.68
CA ASP A 282 -9.41 -13.92 -6.88
C ASP A 282 -7.89 -14.19 -6.69
N LYS A 283 -7.53 -15.14 -5.83
CA LYS A 283 -6.13 -15.49 -5.51
C LYS A 283 -5.68 -16.83 -6.09
N TYR A 284 -6.56 -17.53 -6.82
CA TYR A 284 -6.28 -18.87 -7.32
C TYR A 284 -5.38 -18.84 -8.55
N PHE A 285 -5.63 -17.90 -9.46
CA PHE A 285 -5.04 -17.85 -10.79
C PHE A 285 -3.58 -17.37 -10.77
N PRO A 286 -2.63 -18.19 -11.24
CA PRO A 286 -1.24 -17.77 -11.40
C PRO A 286 -1.11 -16.72 -12.50
N ARG A 287 -0.44 -15.60 -12.19
CA ARG A 287 -0.22 -14.52 -13.16
C ARG A 287 0.73 -14.90 -14.31
N LEU A 288 1.66 -15.81 -14.06
CA LEU A 288 2.64 -16.33 -15.01
C LEU A 288 3.19 -17.67 -14.53
N ASP A 289 3.73 -18.47 -15.44
CA ASP A 289 4.44 -19.72 -15.10
C ASP A 289 5.79 -19.39 -14.45
N PRO A 290 6.04 -19.77 -13.18
CA PRO A 290 7.29 -19.44 -12.50
C PRO A 290 8.55 -20.03 -13.16
N LYS A 291 8.43 -21.10 -13.96
CA LYS A 291 9.59 -21.74 -14.61
C LYS A 291 9.91 -21.13 -15.97
N SER A 292 8.93 -21.02 -16.86
CA SER A 292 9.15 -20.45 -18.20
C SER A 292 9.07 -18.92 -18.24
N GLY A 293 8.42 -18.30 -17.26
CA GLY A 293 8.10 -16.88 -17.27
C GLY A 293 6.92 -16.51 -18.18
N ARG A 294 6.33 -17.49 -18.89
CA ARG A 294 5.24 -17.25 -19.83
C ARG A 294 3.97 -16.80 -19.13
N ILE A 295 3.24 -15.89 -19.77
CA ILE A 295 1.96 -15.41 -19.24
C ILE A 295 0.76 -16.12 -19.89
N ASP A 296 0.92 -16.80 -21.03
CA ASP A 296 -0.14 -17.45 -21.82
C ASP A 296 -0.17 -18.98 -21.65
N TRP A 297 0.43 -19.46 -20.56
CA TRP A 297 0.79 -20.87 -20.34
C TRP A 297 -0.39 -21.86 -20.36
N TRP A 298 -1.64 -21.42 -20.16
CA TRP A 298 -2.82 -22.31 -20.21
C TRP A 298 -3.37 -22.50 -21.62
N LEU A 299 -3.01 -21.60 -22.57
CA LEU A 299 -3.43 -21.69 -23.97
C LEU A 299 -2.58 -22.68 -24.77
N ASP A 300 -1.33 -22.87 -24.35
CA ASP A 300 -0.42 -23.84 -24.95
C ASP A 300 -0.68 -25.24 -24.38
N LYS A 301 -1.24 -26.13 -25.22
CA LYS A 301 -1.56 -27.51 -24.83
C LYS A 301 -0.32 -28.35 -24.54
N ASP A 302 0.80 -28.06 -25.18
CA ASP A 302 2.01 -28.87 -25.11
C ASP A 302 2.98 -28.41 -24.02
N LEU A 303 2.76 -27.22 -23.44
CA LEU A 303 3.58 -26.70 -22.35
C LEU A 303 3.45 -27.55 -21.08
N ASP A 304 4.58 -28.08 -20.60
CA ASP A 304 4.66 -28.73 -19.29
C ASP A 304 4.47 -27.70 -18.17
N ILE A 305 3.48 -27.93 -17.33
CA ILE A 305 2.98 -26.98 -16.34
C ILE A 305 3.51 -27.32 -14.95
N THR A 306 3.91 -26.29 -14.23
CA THR A 306 4.80 -26.46 -13.08
C THR A 306 4.12 -26.68 -11.75
N THR A 307 2.83 -26.36 -11.62
CA THR A 307 2.12 -26.47 -10.35
C THR A 307 0.77 -27.16 -10.48
N PRO A 308 0.29 -27.83 -9.41
CA PRO A 308 -1.04 -28.41 -9.35
C PRO A 308 -2.20 -27.44 -9.60
N ARG A 309 -2.08 -26.16 -9.19
CA ARG A 309 -3.07 -25.12 -9.52
C ARG A 309 -3.10 -24.80 -11.01
N MET A 310 -1.93 -24.64 -11.63
CA MET A 310 -1.83 -24.43 -13.08
C MET A 310 -2.42 -25.62 -13.83
N ASN A 311 -2.21 -26.85 -13.33
CA ASN A 311 -2.83 -28.04 -13.88
C ASN A 311 -4.35 -28.00 -13.84
N ALA A 312 -4.94 -27.59 -12.71
CA ALA A 312 -6.37 -27.42 -12.61
C ALA A 312 -6.90 -26.41 -13.64
N VAL A 313 -6.29 -25.23 -13.73
CA VAL A 313 -6.70 -24.18 -14.68
C VAL A 313 -6.56 -24.65 -16.13
N LYS A 314 -5.39 -25.15 -16.53
CA LYS A 314 -5.15 -25.64 -17.90
C LYS A 314 -6.09 -26.78 -18.29
N THR A 315 -6.44 -27.64 -17.33
CA THR A 315 -7.38 -28.75 -17.57
C THR A 315 -8.82 -28.27 -17.71
N LEU A 316 -9.24 -27.26 -16.95
CA LEU A 316 -10.65 -26.85 -16.88
C LEU A 316 -11.00 -25.68 -17.80
N ALA A 317 -10.06 -24.79 -18.11
CA ALA A 317 -10.30 -23.61 -18.94
C ALA A 317 -10.97 -23.94 -20.30
N PRO A 318 -10.58 -25.01 -21.04
CA PRO A 318 -11.22 -25.33 -22.32
C PRO A 318 -12.73 -25.61 -22.23
N ASP A 319 -13.19 -26.15 -21.08
CA ASP A 319 -14.57 -26.60 -20.88
C ASP A 319 -15.38 -25.69 -19.94
N VAL A 320 -14.70 -24.83 -19.17
CA VAL A 320 -15.31 -23.95 -18.17
C VAL A 320 -14.94 -22.50 -18.47
N GLU A 321 -15.82 -21.82 -19.18
CA GLU A 321 -15.62 -20.45 -19.65
C GLU A 321 -15.21 -19.46 -18.54
N LEU A 322 -15.83 -19.54 -17.36
CA LEU A 322 -15.47 -18.70 -16.21
C LEU A 322 -13.99 -18.82 -15.84
N ILE A 323 -13.40 -20.01 -15.92
CA ILE A 323 -11.99 -20.25 -15.60
C ILE A 323 -11.09 -19.66 -16.67
N ASP A 324 -11.45 -19.81 -17.94
CA ASP A 324 -10.68 -19.28 -19.07
C ASP A 324 -10.67 -17.75 -19.06
N TRP A 325 -11.85 -17.14 -18.86
CA TRP A 325 -12.01 -15.69 -18.73
C TRP A 325 -11.18 -15.16 -17.56
N LEU A 326 -11.33 -15.74 -16.36
CA LEU A 326 -10.58 -15.29 -15.19
C LEU A 326 -9.07 -15.45 -15.41
N GLN A 327 -8.60 -16.57 -15.91
CA GLN A 327 -7.16 -16.73 -16.15
C GLN A 327 -6.64 -15.73 -17.20
N SER A 328 -7.43 -15.42 -18.23
CA SER A 328 -7.10 -14.40 -19.24
C SER A 328 -7.08 -12.99 -18.66
N SER A 329 -7.93 -12.68 -17.69
CA SER A 329 -7.92 -11.40 -16.96
C SER A 329 -6.75 -11.31 -15.97
N TRP A 330 -6.48 -12.39 -15.22
CA TRP A 330 -5.47 -12.43 -14.14
C TRP A 330 -4.04 -12.62 -14.62
N ALA A 331 -3.82 -13.12 -15.84
CA ALA A 331 -2.48 -13.22 -16.41
C ALA A 331 -1.78 -11.85 -16.35
N GLU A 332 -0.50 -11.82 -16.00
CA GLU A 332 0.24 -10.57 -15.76
C GLU A 332 0.09 -9.62 -16.96
N ASN A 333 -0.52 -8.46 -16.74
CA ASN A 333 -0.67 -7.41 -17.74
C ASN A 333 0.22 -6.23 -17.37
N VAL A 334 1.23 -5.93 -18.19
CA VAL A 334 2.13 -4.80 -17.96
C VAL A 334 1.38 -3.45 -17.94
N PHE A 335 0.23 -3.36 -18.64
CA PHE A 335 -0.55 -2.13 -18.69
C PHE A 335 -1.30 -1.79 -17.40
N ASP A 336 -1.40 -2.74 -16.46
CA ASP A 336 -1.88 -2.47 -15.10
C ASP A 336 -0.90 -1.60 -14.31
N HIS A 337 0.40 -1.71 -14.62
CA HIS A 337 1.45 -0.96 -13.94
C HIS A 337 1.72 0.39 -14.61
N SER A 338 1.88 0.40 -15.94
CA SER A 338 2.13 1.63 -16.69
C SER A 338 1.94 1.43 -18.19
N TRP A 339 1.29 2.41 -18.83
CA TRP A 339 1.14 2.43 -20.29
C TRP A 339 2.49 2.54 -21.00
N LEU A 340 3.46 3.26 -20.42
CA LEU A 340 4.79 3.51 -20.99
C LEU A 340 5.51 2.21 -21.39
N LEU A 341 5.16 1.08 -20.79
CA LEU A 341 5.76 -0.21 -21.09
C LEU A 341 5.56 -0.66 -22.54
N ALA A 342 4.52 -0.19 -23.24
CA ALA A 342 4.36 -0.43 -24.70
C ALA A 342 5.52 0.15 -25.54
N LEU A 343 6.29 1.10 -25.00
CA LEU A 343 7.38 1.77 -25.71
C LEU A 343 8.72 1.04 -25.56
N HIS A 344 8.74 -0.10 -24.86
CA HIS A 344 9.96 -0.79 -24.46
C HIS A 344 9.94 -2.29 -24.72
N ALA A 345 11.15 -2.86 -24.79
CA ALA A 345 11.38 -4.30 -24.83
C ALA A 345 10.51 -5.01 -25.88
N THR A 346 10.33 -4.40 -27.06
CA THR A 346 9.41 -4.89 -28.11
C THR A 346 9.75 -6.29 -28.62
N LYS A 347 10.96 -6.78 -28.35
CA LYS A 347 11.44 -8.13 -28.66
C LYS A 347 11.30 -9.13 -27.49
N ALA A 348 10.79 -8.70 -26.33
CA ALA A 348 10.59 -9.58 -25.19
C ALA A 348 9.53 -10.65 -25.54
N THR A 349 9.76 -11.88 -25.07
CA THR A 349 8.82 -13.01 -25.24
C THR A 349 7.43 -12.68 -24.70
N TYR A 350 7.36 -11.85 -23.65
CA TYR A 350 6.12 -11.31 -23.10
C TYR A 350 5.14 -10.80 -24.18
N TRP A 351 5.61 -10.07 -25.19
CA TRP A 351 4.70 -9.50 -26.20
C TRP A 351 4.07 -10.55 -27.09
N GLN A 352 4.79 -11.64 -27.37
CA GLN A 352 4.23 -12.75 -28.13
C GLN A 352 3.20 -13.52 -27.28
N ASP A 353 3.52 -13.82 -26.03
CA ASP A 353 2.57 -14.47 -25.11
C ASP A 353 1.31 -13.61 -24.93
N ASN A 354 1.47 -12.30 -24.73
CA ASN A 354 0.37 -11.36 -24.60
C ASN A 354 -0.47 -11.27 -25.88
N LYS A 355 0.16 -11.32 -27.06
CA LYS A 355 -0.53 -11.38 -28.34
C LYS A 355 -1.39 -12.64 -28.48
N ASN A 356 -0.93 -13.78 -27.95
CA ASN A 356 -1.71 -15.01 -27.94
C ASN A 356 -2.98 -14.85 -27.10
N ILE A 357 -2.88 -14.25 -25.90
CA ILE A 357 -4.04 -13.95 -25.04
C ILE A 357 -5.00 -12.97 -25.74
N VAL A 358 -4.49 -11.90 -26.35
CA VAL A 358 -5.33 -10.94 -27.09
C VAL A 358 -6.06 -11.61 -28.24
N SER A 359 -5.37 -12.48 -28.99
CA SER A 359 -5.98 -13.20 -30.13
C SER A 359 -7.05 -14.17 -29.67
N HIS A 360 -6.81 -14.86 -28.55
CA HIS A 360 -7.79 -15.74 -27.90
C HIS A 360 -9.03 -14.96 -27.46
N ALA A 361 -8.85 -13.88 -26.69
CA ALA A 361 -9.95 -13.04 -26.21
C ALA A 361 -10.75 -12.42 -27.36
N TRP A 362 -10.06 -11.92 -28.39
CA TRP A 362 -10.71 -11.39 -29.58
C TRP A 362 -11.57 -12.43 -30.29
N LYS A 363 -11.07 -13.67 -30.44
CA LYS A 363 -11.81 -14.76 -31.05
C LYS A 363 -13.05 -15.13 -30.23
N ARG A 364 -12.92 -15.24 -28.90
CA ARG A 364 -14.05 -15.49 -27.99
C ARG A 364 -15.13 -14.43 -28.14
N TRP A 365 -14.75 -13.16 -28.08
CA TRP A 365 -15.69 -12.05 -28.29
C TRP A 365 -16.39 -12.12 -29.66
N LYS A 366 -15.65 -12.40 -30.74
CA LYS A 366 -16.23 -12.55 -32.09
C LYS A 366 -17.21 -13.72 -32.20
N ASN A 367 -17.11 -14.73 -31.34
CA ASN A 367 -18.04 -15.85 -31.28
C ASN A 367 -19.30 -15.57 -30.45
N GLY A 368 -19.39 -14.40 -29.80
CA GLY A 368 -20.55 -14.02 -28.97
C GLY A 368 -20.41 -14.42 -27.50
N ASP A 369 -19.20 -14.74 -27.03
CA ASP A 369 -18.94 -15.23 -25.68
C ASP A 369 -19.03 -14.15 -24.57
N GLY A 370 -19.46 -12.91 -24.89
CA GLY A 370 -19.65 -11.83 -23.92
C GLY A 370 -18.67 -10.65 -24.05
N LEU A 371 -19.03 -9.51 -23.43
CA LEU A 371 -18.32 -8.23 -23.52
C LEU A 371 -17.01 -8.18 -22.72
N GLU A 372 -16.88 -9.02 -21.71
CA GLU A 372 -15.68 -9.20 -20.90
C GLU A 372 -14.48 -9.69 -21.70
N TRP A 373 -14.73 -10.39 -22.82
CA TRP A 373 -13.67 -10.78 -23.75
C TRP A 373 -13.17 -9.60 -24.61
N LEU A 374 -14.06 -8.66 -24.96
CA LEU A 374 -13.65 -7.39 -25.58
C LEU A 374 -12.82 -6.55 -24.61
N GLU A 375 -13.20 -6.52 -23.34
CA GLU A 375 -12.42 -5.87 -22.28
C GLU A 375 -10.98 -6.39 -22.24
N ILE A 376 -10.80 -7.72 -22.13
CA ILE A 376 -9.46 -8.34 -22.12
C ILE A 376 -8.69 -8.00 -23.39
N ALA A 377 -9.33 -8.06 -24.55
CA ALA A 377 -8.68 -7.76 -25.82
C ALA A 377 -8.16 -6.30 -25.86
N ILE A 378 -8.99 -5.31 -25.51
CA ILE A 378 -8.59 -3.90 -25.53
C ILE A 378 -7.61 -3.55 -24.40
N GLU A 379 -7.75 -4.19 -23.24
CA GLU A 379 -6.88 -3.95 -22.09
C GLU A 379 -5.43 -4.32 -22.40
N ARG A 380 -5.26 -5.42 -23.13
CA ARG A 380 -3.97 -6.08 -23.35
C ARG A 380 -3.35 -5.79 -24.72
N VAL A 381 -4.12 -5.40 -25.73
CA VAL A 381 -3.57 -5.24 -27.08
C VAL A 381 -2.48 -4.16 -27.11
N HIS A 382 -1.36 -4.48 -27.76
CA HIS A 382 -0.26 -3.56 -27.96
C HIS A 382 -0.64 -2.53 -29.05
N PRO A 383 -0.36 -1.23 -28.91
CA PRO A 383 -0.80 -0.23 -29.88
C PRO A 383 -0.30 -0.44 -31.32
N GLN A 384 0.84 -1.12 -31.47
CA GLN A 384 1.44 -1.47 -32.76
C GLN A 384 0.96 -2.83 -33.30
N ASP A 385 0.08 -3.55 -32.61
CA ASP A 385 -0.50 -4.80 -33.13
C ASP A 385 -1.58 -4.50 -34.18
N GLN A 386 -1.66 -5.32 -35.23
CA GLN A 386 -2.66 -5.21 -36.30
C GLN A 386 -4.12 -5.34 -35.82
N LEU A 387 -4.37 -5.95 -34.66
CA LEU A 387 -5.69 -6.04 -34.06
C LEU A 387 -6.07 -4.75 -33.31
N ALA A 388 -5.12 -3.89 -32.94
CA ALA A 388 -5.41 -2.71 -32.12
C ALA A 388 -6.44 -1.76 -32.76
N PRO A 389 -6.33 -1.39 -34.06
CA PRO A 389 -7.35 -0.54 -34.69
C PRO A 389 -8.72 -1.21 -34.79
N LYS A 390 -8.74 -2.53 -35.01
CA LYS A 390 -10.00 -3.32 -35.12
C LYS A 390 -10.71 -3.41 -33.78
N ILE A 391 -9.97 -3.73 -32.72
CA ILE A 391 -10.47 -3.79 -31.35
C ILE A 391 -10.97 -2.40 -30.93
N LEU A 392 -10.18 -1.35 -31.18
CA LEU A 392 -10.55 0.02 -30.84
C LEU A 392 -11.86 0.45 -31.52
N ASN A 393 -12.00 0.17 -32.82
CA ASN A 393 -13.22 0.51 -33.57
C ASN A 393 -14.46 -0.21 -33.02
N GLN A 394 -14.33 -1.45 -32.55
CA GLN A 394 -15.49 -2.16 -31.98
C GLN A 394 -15.80 -1.67 -30.55
N ALA A 395 -14.78 -1.24 -29.83
CA ALA A 395 -14.91 -0.70 -28.49
C ALA A 395 -15.50 0.73 -28.46
N SER A 396 -15.20 1.57 -29.47
CA SER A 396 -15.74 2.93 -29.56
C SER A 396 -17.26 2.96 -29.64
N ASP A 397 -17.87 1.99 -30.30
CA ASP A 397 -19.33 1.88 -30.46
C ASP A 397 -20.06 1.81 -29.11
N PHE A 398 -19.40 1.35 -28.04
CA PHE A 398 -19.98 1.28 -26.70
C PHE A 398 -19.87 2.59 -25.92
N LEU A 399 -18.85 3.41 -26.21
CA LEU A 399 -18.66 4.70 -25.54
C LEU A 399 -19.77 5.69 -25.91
N GLU A 400 -20.32 5.58 -27.12
CA GLU A 400 -21.39 6.45 -27.62
C GLU A 400 -22.79 6.07 -27.12
N ARG A 401 -22.94 4.90 -26.49
CA ARG A 401 -24.25 4.42 -26.01
C ARG A 401 -24.67 5.12 -24.71
N PRO A 402 -25.98 5.35 -24.50
CA PRO A 402 -26.49 5.79 -23.21
C PRO A 402 -26.17 4.74 -22.12
N TRP A 403 -25.48 5.15 -21.06
CA TRP A 403 -25.05 4.24 -19.98
C TRP A 403 -25.47 4.68 -18.58
N LYS A 404 -26.05 5.88 -18.42
CA LYS A 404 -26.34 6.47 -17.10
C LYS A 404 -27.29 5.63 -16.26
N GLU A 405 -28.24 4.95 -16.91
CA GLU A 405 -29.20 4.05 -16.27
C GLU A 405 -28.72 2.60 -16.20
N GLU A 406 -27.51 2.30 -16.68
CA GLU A 406 -26.97 0.93 -16.64
C GLU A 406 -26.49 0.52 -15.25
N SER A 407 -26.26 -0.79 -15.09
CA SER A 407 -25.75 -1.37 -13.85
C SER A 407 -24.35 -0.84 -13.51
N ARG A 408 -23.95 -1.00 -12.25
CA ARG A 408 -22.62 -0.59 -11.77
C ARG A 408 -21.52 -1.38 -12.47
N GLU A 409 -21.77 -2.66 -12.75
CA GLU A 409 -20.87 -3.59 -13.42
C GLU A 409 -20.62 -3.14 -14.85
N TYR A 410 -21.68 -2.82 -15.58
CA TYR A 410 -21.58 -2.29 -16.95
C TYR A 410 -20.79 -0.98 -16.98
N LYS A 411 -21.09 -0.07 -16.05
CA LYS A 411 -20.36 1.19 -15.89
C LYS A 411 -18.87 0.98 -15.61
N SER A 412 -18.53 0.02 -14.75
CA SER A 412 -17.13 -0.34 -14.46
C SER A 412 -16.42 -0.92 -15.69
N TRP A 413 -17.10 -1.79 -16.43
CA TRP A 413 -16.61 -2.34 -17.69
C TRP A 413 -16.39 -1.23 -18.73
N LEU A 414 -17.38 -0.34 -18.91
CA LEU A 414 -17.33 0.78 -19.85
C LEU A 414 -16.18 1.73 -19.53
N PHE A 415 -15.91 1.98 -18.24
CA PHE A 415 -14.77 2.78 -17.83
C PHE A 415 -13.42 2.14 -18.25
N LYS A 416 -13.29 0.81 -18.18
CA LYS A 416 -12.09 0.12 -18.69
C LYS A 416 -12.00 0.25 -20.21
N ILE A 417 -13.12 0.11 -20.93
CA ILE A 417 -13.17 0.35 -22.37
C ILE A 417 -12.66 1.76 -22.69
N TRP A 418 -13.17 2.79 -22.03
CA TRP A 418 -12.72 4.18 -22.18
C TRP A 418 -11.22 4.35 -21.91
N LYS A 419 -10.75 3.85 -20.76
CA LYS A 419 -9.35 3.93 -20.32
C LYS A 419 -8.40 3.36 -21.37
N HIS A 420 -8.72 2.17 -21.89
CA HIS A 420 -7.83 1.50 -22.83
C HIS A 420 -8.02 1.99 -24.27
N SER A 421 -9.19 2.52 -24.64
CA SER A 421 -9.37 3.29 -25.87
C SER A 421 -8.48 4.53 -25.90
N LEU A 422 -8.41 5.27 -24.79
CA LEU A 422 -7.50 6.42 -24.64
C LEU A 422 -6.04 5.99 -24.83
N ARG A 423 -5.60 4.93 -24.13
CA ARG A 423 -4.24 4.36 -24.26
C ARG A 423 -3.89 4.00 -25.70
N LEU A 424 -4.81 3.35 -26.43
CA LEU A 424 -4.57 2.91 -27.80
C LEU A 424 -4.47 4.09 -28.77
N ASN A 425 -5.36 5.09 -28.66
CA ASN A 425 -5.27 6.30 -29.47
C ASN A 425 -3.92 7.00 -29.29
N LEU A 426 -3.44 7.14 -28.04
CA LEU A 426 -2.10 7.71 -27.76
C LEU A 426 -0.98 6.87 -28.37
N GLY A 427 -1.04 5.54 -28.23
CA GLY A 427 -0.02 4.63 -28.78
C GLY A 427 0.02 4.58 -30.31
N MET A 428 -1.11 4.86 -30.96
CA MET A 428 -1.23 5.00 -32.42
C MET A 428 -1.05 6.44 -32.91
N LYS A 429 -0.69 7.38 -32.01
CA LYS A 429 -0.52 8.81 -32.29
C LYS A 429 -1.78 9.52 -32.83
N GLN A 430 -2.96 9.04 -32.47
CA GLN A 430 -4.26 9.64 -32.77
C GLN A 430 -4.67 10.58 -31.63
N TYR A 431 -3.89 11.65 -31.42
CA TYR A 431 -4.04 12.52 -30.24
C TYR A 431 -5.38 13.24 -30.20
N ASP A 432 -5.89 13.70 -31.35
CA ASP A 432 -7.18 14.39 -31.44
C ASP A 432 -8.34 13.49 -30.99
N GLN A 433 -8.29 12.20 -31.34
CA GLN A 433 -9.28 11.21 -30.96
C GLN A 433 -9.18 10.88 -29.48
N GLY A 434 -7.95 10.75 -28.95
CA GLY A 434 -7.72 10.64 -27.51
C GLY A 434 -8.27 11.83 -26.72
N TYR A 435 -8.09 13.04 -27.25
CA TYR A 435 -8.64 14.27 -26.65
C TYR A 435 -10.17 14.27 -26.65
N LYS A 436 -10.79 13.98 -27.80
CA LYS A 436 -12.25 13.88 -27.95
C LYS A 436 -12.88 12.84 -27.02
N ILE A 437 -12.20 11.72 -26.79
CA ILE A 437 -12.67 10.69 -25.84
C ILE A 437 -12.75 11.23 -24.40
N ILE A 438 -11.87 12.15 -24.02
CA ILE A 438 -11.93 12.79 -22.70
C ILE A 438 -13.01 13.88 -22.69
N GLU A 439 -13.06 14.70 -23.74
CA GLU A 439 -14.00 15.82 -23.89
C GLU A 439 -15.46 15.36 -23.93
N ASN A 440 -15.75 14.25 -24.61
CA ASN A 440 -17.10 13.71 -24.78
C ASN A 440 -17.61 12.96 -23.54
N HIS A 441 -16.72 12.56 -22.62
CA HIS A 441 -17.07 11.75 -21.45
C HIS A 441 -16.54 12.34 -20.13
N PRO A 442 -16.82 13.63 -19.83
CA PRO A 442 -16.40 14.23 -18.57
C PRO A 442 -17.11 13.56 -17.37
N ASP A 443 -18.29 12.98 -17.60
CA ASP A 443 -19.12 12.32 -16.61
C ASP A 443 -18.62 10.94 -16.16
N PHE A 444 -17.60 10.38 -16.84
CA PHE A 444 -16.88 9.20 -16.34
C PHE A 444 -16.13 9.45 -15.05
N GLU A 445 -15.93 10.71 -14.64
CA GLU A 445 -15.51 11.04 -13.28
C GLU A 445 -16.45 10.47 -12.21
N PHE A 446 -17.76 10.45 -12.48
CA PHE A 446 -18.79 10.02 -11.52
C PHE A 446 -19.03 8.51 -11.52
N LEU A 447 -18.35 7.75 -12.39
CA LEU A 447 -18.36 6.28 -12.35
C LEU A 447 -17.61 5.69 -11.14
N LYS A 448 -17.18 6.55 -10.21
CA LYS A 448 -16.49 6.17 -9.00
C LYS A 448 -17.34 5.23 -8.15
N ASP A 449 -16.78 4.06 -7.93
CA ASP A 449 -17.29 3.10 -6.97
C ASP A 449 -17.14 3.64 -5.53
N ASN A 450 -18.26 3.81 -4.83
CA ASN A 450 -18.36 4.28 -3.44
C ASN A 450 -17.80 3.28 -2.40
N GLY A 451 -17.01 2.30 -2.81
CA GLY A 451 -16.76 1.08 -2.05
C GLY A 451 -15.33 0.85 -1.56
N ARG A 452 -14.29 0.92 -2.41
CA ARG A 452 -12.93 0.51 -2.00
C ARG A 452 -11.79 1.24 -2.71
N TYR A 453 -10.70 1.32 -1.96
CA TYR A 453 -9.39 1.93 -2.20
C TYR A 453 -8.58 1.37 -3.40
N VAL A 454 -9.15 1.24 -4.60
CA VAL A 454 -8.32 0.96 -5.78
C VAL A 454 -7.91 2.30 -6.40
N GLN A 455 -6.73 2.79 -6.04
CA GLN A 455 -6.20 4.06 -6.55
C GLN A 455 -6.01 4.06 -8.08
N ASP A 456 -5.73 2.90 -8.68
CA ASP A 456 -5.37 2.74 -10.10
C ASP A 456 -6.55 2.69 -11.10
N THR A 457 -7.81 2.74 -10.62
CA THR A 457 -9.00 2.68 -11.49
C THR A 457 -9.78 3.99 -11.54
N SER A 458 -9.22 5.10 -11.06
CA SER A 458 -9.95 6.37 -11.15
C SER A 458 -9.69 7.10 -12.47
N HIS A 459 -10.72 7.83 -12.92
CA HIS A 459 -10.67 8.75 -14.06
C HIS A 459 -9.42 9.65 -14.00
N LYS A 460 -9.16 10.25 -12.84
CA LYS A 460 -7.99 11.09 -12.56
C LYS A 460 -6.65 10.41 -12.90
N TYR A 461 -6.47 9.14 -12.51
CA TYR A 461 -5.20 8.42 -12.73
C TYR A 461 -5.00 8.10 -14.22
N SER A 462 -6.07 7.74 -14.93
CA SER A 462 -6.02 7.47 -16.37
C SER A 462 -5.61 8.70 -17.18
N LEU A 463 -6.16 9.87 -16.85
CA LEU A 463 -5.72 11.15 -17.45
C LEU A 463 -4.26 11.47 -17.10
N GLY A 464 -3.84 11.21 -15.86
CA GLY A 464 -2.44 11.36 -15.45
C GLY A 464 -1.49 10.46 -16.24
N SER A 465 -1.90 9.22 -16.53
CA SER A 465 -1.15 8.28 -17.38
C SER A 465 -1.08 8.74 -18.83
N ALA A 466 -2.16 9.32 -19.38
CA ALA A 466 -2.18 9.91 -20.72
C ALA A 466 -1.17 11.06 -20.86
N ILE A 467 -1.20 12.02 -19.92
CA ILE A 467 -0.27 13.16 -19.92
C ILE A 467 1.18 12.67 -19.76
N LYS A 468 1.42 11.69 -18.86
CA LYS A 468 2.75 11.09 -18.70
C LYS A 468 3.25 10.40 -19.96
N TRP A 469 2.38 9.71 -20.70
CA TRP A 469 2.72 9.12 -22.00
C TRP A 469 3.23 10.20 -22.96
N LEU A 470 2.47 11.29 -23.12
CA LEU A 470 2.80 12.38 -24.04
C LEU A 470 4.13 13.05 -23.67
N ILE A 471 4.37 13.30 -22.38
CA ILE A 471 5.66 13.83 -21.89
C ILE A 471 6.80 12.85 -22.21
N TYR A 472 6.59 11.56 -21.93
CA TYR A 472 7.59 10.53 -22.15
C TYR A 472 7.99 10.40 -23.62
N THR A 473 7.03 10.54 -24.54
CA THR A 473 7.27 10.49 -26.00
C THR A 473 7.73 11.81 -26.61
N GLY A 474 7.87 12.88 -25.81
CA GLY A 474 8.31 14.20 -26.26
C GLY A 474 7.23 15.08 -26.90
N GLU A 475 5.95 14.72 -26.75
CA GLU A 475 4.79 15.39 -27.35
C GLU A 475 4.25 16.49 -26.41
N PHE A 476 5.12 17.43 -26.00
CA PHE A 476 4.85 18.34 -24.87
C PHE A 476 3.67 19.29 -25.09
N GLU A 477 3.41 19.75 -26.32
CA GLU A 477 2.23 20.59 -26.60
C GLU A 477 0.93 19.81 -26.47
N GLN A 478 0.91 18.55 -26.91
CA GLN A 478 -0.23 17.66 -26.70
C GLN A 478 -0.42 17.38 -25.21
N ALA A 479 0.68 17.16 -24.48
CA ALA A 479 0.63 16.97 -23.03
C ALA A 479 0.00 18.18 -22.31
N ARG A 480 0.27 19.41 -22.76
CA ARG A 480 -0.36 20.63 -22.25
C ARG A 480 -1.85 20.67 -22.55
N LEU A 481 -2.28 20.38 -23.78
CA LEU A 481 -3.70 20.32 -24.15
C LEU A 481 -4.48 19.32 -23.28
N PHE A 482 -3.91 18.12 -23.09
CA PHE A 482 -4.51 17.10 -22.22
C PHE A 482 -4.53 17.52 -20.76
N LEU A 483 -3.48 18.20 -20.28
CA LEU A 483 -3.43 18.73 -18.93
C LEU A 483 -4.49 19.83 -18.72
N ASP A 484 -4.67 20.74 -19.68
CA ASP A 484 -5.68 21.80 -19.59
C ASP A 484 -7.07 21.19 -19.43
N LEU A 485 -7.44 20.22 -20.28
CA LEU A 485 -8.70 19.49 -20.16
C LEU A 485 -8.82 18.74 -18.81
N ALA A 486 -7.77 17.99 -18.42
CA ALA A 486 -7.78 17.24 -17.17
C ALA A 486 -7.90 18.15 -15.93
N THR A 487 -7.40 19.38 -16.00
CA THR A 487 -7.46 20.35 -14.89
C THR A 487 -8.77 21.12 -14.85
N GLN A 488 -9.52 21.21 -15.95
CA GLN A 488 -10.92 21.64 -15.91
C GLN A 488 -11.78 20.63 -15.14
N LEU A 489 -11.56 19.34 -15.38
CA LEU A 489 -12.25 18.24 -14.69
C LEU A 489 -11.78 18.07 -13.25
N HIS A 490 -10.47 18.20 -13.01
CA HIS A 490 -9.85 18.05 -11.68
C HIS A 490 -9.04 19.29 -11.27
N PRO A 491 -9.69 20.42 -10.88
CA PRO A 491 -9.02 21.71 -10.62
C PRO A 491 -7.92 21.70 -9.56
N HIS A 492 -7.99 20.75 -8.62
CA HIS A 492 -7.02 20.63 -7.52
C HIS A 492 -5.99 19.51 -7.69
N SER A 493 -5.84 19.03 -8.93
CA SER A 493 -5.00 17.88 -9.27
C SER A 493 -3.83 18.24 -10.19
N TYR A 494 -2.88 17.30 -10.27
CA TYR A 494 -1.75 17.29 -11.20
C TYR A 494 -0.73 18.40 -10.96
N ILE A 495 -0.56 18.85 -9.70
CA ILE A 495 0.39 19.91 -9.33
C ILE A 495 1.76 19.67 -9.98
N HIS A 496 2.26 18.44 -9.87
CA HIS A 496 3.55 18.05 -10.44
C HIS A 496 3.62 18.28 -11.97
N LEU A 497 2.59 17.86 -12.71
CA LEU A 497 2.56 17.98 -14.17
C LEU A 497 2.33 19.43 -14.62
N ARG A 498 1.55 20.21 -13.86
CA ARG A 498 1.39 21.66 -14.09
C ARG A 498 2.71 22.40 -13.92
N ILE A 499 3.47 22.07 -12.88
CA ILE A 499 4.81 22.65 -12.69
C ILE A 499 5.70 22.28 -13.88
N LEU A 500 5.77 21.00 -14.25
CA LEU A 500 6.66 20.51 -15.31
C LEU A 500 6.34 21.11 -16.69
N LEU A 501 5.06 21.27 -17.01
CA LEU A 501 4.61 21.74 -18.33
C LEU A 501 4.37 23.26 -18.41
N ALA A 502 4.58 23.99 -17.31
CA ALA A 502 4.30 25.42 -17.24
C ALA A 502 5.01 26.21 -18.36
N LYS A 503 4.30 27.17 -18.95
CA LYS A 503 4.85 28.08 -19.97
C LYS A 503 5.57 29.28 -19.36
N SER A 504 5.36 29.52 -18.06
CA SER A 504 6.04 30.57 -17.30
C SER A 504 6.36 30.12 -15.87
N TRP A 505 7.28 30.82 -15.21
CA TRP A 505 7.56 30.58 -13.79
C TRP A 505 6.37 30.94 -12.88
N GLU A 506 5.62 31.97 -13.26
CA GLU A 506 4.39 32.40 -12.59
C GLU A 506 3.39 31.25 -12.52
N GLU A 507 3.11 30.62 -13.67
CA GLU A 507 2.21 29.48 -13.78
C GLU A 507 2.69 28.28 -12.96
N ALA A 508 4.00 27.99 -12.97
CA ALA A 508 4.58 26.93 -12.15
C ALA A 508 4.37 27.18 -10.65
N THR A 509 4.51 28.43 -10.20
CA THR A 509 4.37 28.81 -8.79
C THR A 509 2.89 28.83 -8.34
N LEU A 510 2.00 29.40 -9.16
CA LEU A 510 0.56 29.44 -8.89
C LEU A 510 -0.09 28.05 -8.84
N SER A 511 0.56 27.04 -9.43
CA SER A 511 0.12 25.64 -9.36
C SER A 511 0.07 25.09 -7.92
N LEU A 512 0.84 25.67 -7.00
CA LEU A 512 0.82 25.29 -5.58
C LEU A 512 -0.44 25.76 -4.85
N GLU A 513 -0.99 26.91 -5.23
CA GLU A 513 -2.17 27.48 -4.56
C GLU A 513 -3.43 26.66 -4.84
N LYS A 514 -3.46 26.02 -6.01
CA LYS A 514 -4.62 25.29 -6.51
C LYS A 514 -4.70 23.87 -5.99
N GLY A 515 -3.69 23.34 -5.30
CA GLY A 515 -3.55 21.91 -5.07
C GLY A 515 -3.90 21.40 -3.66
N SER A 516 -4.59 20.25 -3.58
CA SER A 516 -4.65 19.45 -2.35
C SER A 516 -3.43 18.53 -2.29
N HIS A 517 -2.64 18.60 -1.21
CA HIS A 517 -1.41 17.81 -1.01
C HIS A 517 -1.68 16.29 -0.80
N ARG A 518 -2.92 15.84 -0.97
CA ARG A 518 -3.30 14.42 -0.86
C ARG A 518 -3.29 13.78 -2.26
N GLY A 519 -2.37 12.84 -2.49
CA GLY A 519 -2.34 11.96 -3.67
C GLY A 519 -1.02 11.98 -4.45
N VAL A 520 -0.76 10.89 -5.17
CA VAL A 520 0.54 10.60 -5.86
C VAL A 520 0.95 11.68 -6.88
N TYR A 521 0.00 12.38 -7.49
CA TYR A 521 0.26 13.41 -8.51
C TYR A 521 0.24 14.85 -7.98
N ASN A 522 0.00 15.04 -6.69
CA ASN A 522 -0.17 16.36 -6.07
C ASN A 522 0.98 16.68 -5.11
N THR A 523 2.20 16.31 -5.51
CA THR A 523 3.41 16.64 -4.72
C THR A 523 4.04 17.91 -5.29
N PRO A 524 4.44 18.87 -4.42
CA PRO A 524 5.17 20.06 -4.83
C PRO A 524 6.67 19.80 -5.06
N PHE A 525 7.14 18.55 -4.94
CA PHE A 525 8.56 18.21 -4.90
C PHE A 525 9.36 18.73 -6.11
N LEU A 526 8.78 18.73 -7.31
CA LEU A 526 9.48 19.26 -8.49
C LEU A 526 9.74 20.76 -8.35
N TRP A 527 8.73 21.54 -7.96
CA TRP A 527 8.88 22.97 -7.72
C TRP A 527 9.90 23.23 -6.62
N GLU A 528 9.84 22.48 -5.52
CA GLU A 528 10.83 22.57 -4.45
C GLU A 528 12.27 22.36 -4.95
N LYS A 529 12.48 21.39 -5.87
CA LYS A 529 13.80 21.15 -6.46
C LYS A 529 14.22 22.25 -7.41
N MET A 530 13.30 22.83 -8.19
CA MET A 530 13.59 24.02 -9.02
C MET A 530 13.96 25.23 -8.15
N VAL A 531 13.24 25.46 -7.05
CA VAL A 531 13.48 26.59 -6.14
C VAL A 531 14.86 26.56 -5.51
N ASN A 532 15.43 25.38 -5.27
CA ASN A 532 16.79 25.27 -4.73
C ASN A 532 17.86 25.98 -5.60
N PHE A 533 17.61 26.17 -6.89
CA PHE A 533 18.51 26.85 -7.83
C PHE A 533 18.34 28.38 -7.87
N LEU A 534 17.23 28.90 -7.35
CA LEU A 534 16.91 30.31 -7.49
C LEU A 534 17.80 31.17 -6.59
N PRO A 535 18.20 32.37 -7.05
CA PRO A 535 19.01 33.29 -6.24
C PRO A 535 18.26 33.82 -5.03
N ALA A 536 18.98 34.33 -4.03
CA ALA A 536 18.39 34.88 -2.79
C ALA A 536 17.26 35.89 -3.05
N ASN A 537 17.45 36.82 -3.99
CA ASN A 537 16.42 37.80 -4.38
C ASN A 537 15.12 37.14 -4.89
N LYS A 538 15.23 36.09 -5.70
CA LYS A 538 14.04 35.36 -6.20
C LYS A 538 13.37 34.52 -5.11
N LEU A 539 14.14 33.95 -4.18
CA LEU A 539 13.55 33.27 -3.01
C LEU A 539 12.70 34.24 -2.16
N LEU A 540 13.16 35.48 -2.00
CA LEU A 540 12.39 36.51 -1.30
C LEU A 540 11.14 36.93 -2.09
N GLU A 541 11.26 37.14 -3.41
CA GLU A 541 10.13 37.49 -4.29
C GLU A 541 9.00 36.44 -4.23
N LEU A 542 9.35 35.15 -4.15
CA LEU A 542 8.37 34.06 -4.03
C LEU A 542 7.47 34.17 -2.78
N THR A 543 7.85 34.95 -1.78
CA THR A 543 7.03 35.12 -0.57
C THR A 543 5.81 36.02 -0.78
N HIS A 544 5.75 36.74 -1.89
CA HIS A 544 4.59 37.54 -2.29
C HIS A 544 3.43 36.70 -2.81
N TYR A 545 3.68 35.46 -3.24
CA TYR A 545 2.65 34.51 -3.66
C TYR A 545 1.87 33.95 -2.45
N LYS A 546 0.72 33.33 -2.70
CA LYS A 546 -0.10 32.70 -1.66
C LYS A 546 0.44 31.31 -1.28
N LEU A 547 1.68 31.28 -0.81
CA LEU A 547 2.31 30.07 -0.25
C LEU A 547 1.88 29.85 1.19
N ASN A 548 1.93 28.59 1.65
CA ASN A 548 1.74 28.29 3.06
C ASN A 548 2.83 28.98 3.92
N LYS A 549 2.53 29.25 5.18
CA LYS A 549 3.43 29.99 6.09
C LYS A 549 4.79 29.31 6.23
N GLU A 550 4.81 27.98 6.24
CA GLU A 550 6.03 27.17 6.39
C GLU A 550 6.98 27.35 5.20
N TYR A 551 6.46 27.44 3.98
CA TYR A 551 7.25 27.66 2.78
C TYR A 551 7.83 29.07 2.80
N LYS A 552 7.05 30.10 3.14
CA LYS A 552 7.57 31.47 3.26
C LYS A 552 8.69 31.56 4.31
N ALA A 553 8.51 30.87 5.44
CA ALA A 553 9.51 30.77 6.50
C ALA A 553 10.83 30.12 6.02
N ILE A 554 10.73 29.00 5.29
CA ILE A 554 11.87 28.30 4.70
C ILE A 554 12.58 29.16 3.64
N LEU A 555 11.83 29.77 2.72
CA LEU A 555 12.37 30.59 1.62
C LEU A 555 13.12 31.81 2.12
N THR A 556 12.52 32.57 3.05
CA THR A 556 13.16 33.76 3.62
C THR A 556 14.36 33.41 4.48
N SER A 557 14.31 32.32 5.26
CA SER A 557 15.47 31.82 6.00
C SER A 557 16.62 31.46 5.07
N ALA A 558 16.34 30.81 3.94
CA ALA A 558 17.36 30.44 2.98
C ALA A 558 17.94 31.66 2.27
N ALA A 559 17.11 32.60 1.83
CA ALA A 559 17.54 33.86 1.24
C ALA A 559 18.46 34.64 2.18
N PHE A 560 18.03 34.84 3.44
CA PHE A 560 18.83 35.49 4.47
C PHE A 560 20.17 34.77 4.73
N THR A 561 20.14 33.44 4.83
CA THR A 561 21.37 32.66 5.03
C THR A 561 22.35 32.85 3.88
N ARG A 562 21.89 32.90 2.63
CA ARG A 562 22.76 33.11 1.46
C ARG A 562 23.45 34.46 1.49
N ILE A 563 22.73 35.53 1.80
CA ILE A 563 23.30 36.89 1.86
C ILE A 563 24.42 36.97 2.90
N ILE A 564 24.24 36.32 4.06
CA ILE A 564 25.30 36.20 5.07
C ILE A 564 26.51 35.44 4.53
N LEU A 565 26.28 34.24 3.96
CA LEU A 565 27.37 33.37 3.52
C LEU A 565 28.17 33.97 2.35
N LEU A 566 27.50 34.74 1.49
CA LEU A 566 28.09 35.44 0.36
C LEU A 566 28.65 36.82 0.74
N GLU A 567 28.56 37.20 2.01
CA GLU A 567 29.05 38.47 2.57
C GLU A 567 28.48 39.72 1.85
N GLN A 568 27.22 39.63 1.38
CA GLN A 568 26.51 40.70 0.65
C GLN A 568 25.73 41.63 1.60
N TYR A 569 26.45 42.24 2.55
CA TYR A 569 25.81 42.92 3.68
C TYR A 569 25.04 44.20 3.33
N ASP A 570 25.22 44.78 2.15
CA ASP A 570 24.51 46.00 1.72
C ASP A 570 22.97 45.80 1.68
N ASP A 571 22.51 44.56 1.46
CA ASP A 571 21.09 44.21 1.43
C ASP A 571 20.58 43.53 2.73
N ILE A 572 21.42 43.39 3.76
CA ILE A 572 21.12 42.51 4.90
C ILE A 572 19.82 42.87 5.63
N ASP A 573 19.51 44.16 5.75
CA ASP A 573 18.32 44.64 6.45
C ASP A 573 17.04 44.14 5.77
N ARG A 574 16.97 44.26 4.44
CA ARG A 574 15.83 43.80 3.63
C ARG A 574 15.57 42.31 3.83
N PHE A 575 16.60 41.48 3.76
CA PHE A 575 16.46 40.03 3.93
C PHE A 575 16.18 39.63 5.38
N SER A 576 16.78 40.33 6.34
CA SER A 576 16.57 40.05 7.76
C SER A 576 15.15 40.36 8.22
N ILE A 577 14.57 41.48 7.78
CA ILE A 577 13.18 41.86 8.07
C ILE A 577 12.24 40.78 7.53
N ALA A 578 12.41 40.38 6.27
CA ALA A 578 11.58 39.36 5.66
C ALA A 578 11.69 38.00 6.36
N ALA A 579 12.90 37.58 6.74
CA ALA A 579 13.11 36.35 7.51
C ALA A 579 12.46 36.45 8.90
N ALA A 580 12.59 37.58 9.58
CA ALA A 580 12.04 37.81 10.91
C ALA A 580 10.49 37.84 10.89
N ASP A 581 9.89 38.40 9.84
CA ASP A 581 8.43 38.47 9.66
C ASP A 581 7.81 37.09 9.41
N ASN A 582 8.50 36.23 8.66
CA ASN A 582 8.00 34.90 8.34
C ASN A 582 8.40 33.83 9.37
N ASN A 583 9.39 34.11 10.24
CA ASN A 583 9.89 33.20 11.27
C ASN A 583 9.76 33.83 12.66
N LEU A 584 8.52 33.89 13.18
CA LEU A 584 8.21 34.56 14.45
C LEU A 584 9.06 34.05 15.63
N ASP A 585 9.35 32.74 15.69
CA ASP A 585 10.17 32.12 16.73
C ASP A 585 11.63 32.63 16.75
N MET A 586 12.11 33.11 15.60
CA MET A 586 13.48 33.61 15.39
C MET A 586 13.56 35.14 15.26
N ARG A 587 12.42 35.83 15.21
CA ARG A 587 12.32 37.24 14.84
C ARG A 587 13.27 38.13 15.64
N ASN A 588 13.23 38.00 16.96
CA ASN A 588 14.04 38.83 17.86
C ASN A 588 15.54 38.55 17.72
N GLN A 589 15.92 37.29 17.49
CA GLN A 589 17.31 36.90 17.30
C GLN A 589 17.83 37.46 15.97
N ILE A 590 17.07 37.34 14.89
CA ILE A 590 17.42 37.88 13.57
C ILE A 590 17.63 39.40 13.65
N LEU A 591 16.61 40.16 14.09
CA LEU A 591 16.65 41.62 14.10
C LEU A 591 17.74 42.18 15.03
N LYS A 592 17.95 41.53 16.19
CA LYS A 592 19.01 41.93 17.12
C LYS A 592 20.40 41.71 16.51
N THR A 593 20.60 40.57 15.85
CA THR A 593 21.87 40.24 15.20
C THR A 593 22.18 41.20 14.06
N THR A 594 21.18 41.56 13.24
CA THR A 594 21.40 42.40 12.05
C THR A 594 21.61 43.87 12.39
N SER A 595 20.97 44.40 13.44
CA SER A 595 21.14 45.80 13.89
C SER A 595 22.58 46.22 14.21
N GLN A 596 23.47 45.26 14.50
CA GLN A 596 24.87 45.55 14.82
C GLN A 596 25.80 45.48 13.61
N ASN A 597 25.34 44.87 12.53
CA ASN A 597 26.08 44.57 11.30
C ASN A 597 27.51 44.02 11.51
N LYS A 598 27.66 43.06 12.43
CA LYS A 598 28.95 42.41 12.71
C LYS A 598 28.94 40.97 12.19
N SER A 599 29.94 40.62 11.38
CA SER A 599 30.06 39.29 10.77
C SER A 599 29.97 38.12 11.78
N MET A 600 30.57 38.27 12.96
CA MET A 600 30.52 37.24 14.01
C MET A 600 29.16 37.05 14.67
N ASP A 601 28.31 38.08 14.68
CA ASP A 601 26.97 37.96 15.24
C ASP A 601 26.09 37.07 14.32
N TYR A 602 26.32 37.13 13.01
CA TYR A 602 25.71 36.22 12.03
C TYR A 602 26.16 34.77 12.22
N VAL A 603 27.46 34.55 12.41
CA VAL A 603 28.00 33.21 12.71
C VAL A 603 27.40 32.66 14.00
N SER A 604 27.31 33.47 15.06
CA SER A 604 26.68 33.08 16.33
C SER A 604 25.21 32.71 16.16
N LEU A 605 24.47 33.47 15.35
CA LEU A 605 23.06 33.18 15.05
C LEU A 605 22.91 31.83 14.34
N MET A 606 23.71 31.55 13.31
CA MET A 606 23.68 30.29 12.57
C MET A 606 24.07 29.10 13.45
N LEU A 607 25.08 29.23 14.33
CA LEU A 607 25.46 28.20 15.31
C LEU A 607 24.34 27.83 16.28
N LYS A 608 23.49 28.80 16.64
CA LYS A 608 22.36 28.58 17.56
C LYS A 608 21.11 28.07 16.86
N THR A 609 21.05 28.18 15.53
CA THR A 609 19.83 27.93 14.76
C THR A 609 20.07 26.95 13.62
N PRO A 610 19.97 25.63 13.88
CA PRO A 610 20.28 24.58 12.91
C PRO A 610 19.61 24.77 11.55
N ARG A 611 18.38 25.29 11.50
CA ARG A 611 17.59 25.42 10.27
C ARG A 611 17.94 26.60 9.36
N LEU A 612 18.93 27.42 9.70
CA LEU A 612 19.45 28.45 8.79
C LEU A 612 20.41 27.81 7.78
N ARG A 613 19.94 27.63 6.54
CA ARG A 613 20.67 26.94 5.47
C ARG A 613 20.46 27.62 4.13
N PRO A 614 21.45 27.61 3.22
CA PRO A 614 21.33 28.25 1.91
C PRO A 614 20.38 27.50 0.94
N ILE A 615 20.14 26.21 1.15
CA ILE A 615 19.23 25.42 0.29
C ILE A 615 17.87 25.25 0.99
N PRO A 616 16.77 25.81 0.46
CA PRO A 616 15.48 25.82 1.14
C PRO A 616 14.92 24.41 1.35
N PHE A 617 14.90 23.56 0.31
CA PHE A 617 14.19 22.26 0.34
C PHE A 617 15.13 21.06 0.24
N THR A 618 15.45 20.47 1.39
CA THR A 618 16.08 19.14 1.49
C THR A 618 15.03 18.03 1.45
N LEU A 619 15.45 16.76 1.45
CA LEU A 619 14.55 15.59 1.37
C LEU A 619 13.45 15.53 2.46
N TYR A 620 13.67 16.14 3.64
CA TYR A 620 12.77 16.01 4.79
C TYR A 620 12.38 17.35 5.44
N SER A 621 12.36 18.41 4.63
CA SER A 621 12.24 19.78 5.12
C SER A 621 10.89 20.12 5.79
N ILE A 622 9.80 19.44 5.42
CA ILE A 622 8.42 19.80 5.82
C ILE A 622 7.75 18.70 6.68
N ASP A 623 8.23 17.46 6.64
CA ASP A 623 7.43 16.27 6.99
C ASP A 623 7.66 15.68 8.40
N ARG A 624 8.01 16.49 9.41
CA ARG A 624 8.21 16.00 10.80
C ARG A 624 7.53 16.87 11.85
N GLU A 625 7.04 16.20 12.91
CA GLU A 625 6.33 16.77 14.06
C GLU A 625 7.11 17.86 14.81
N GLU A 626 8.43 17.92 14.64
CA GLU A 626 9.29 18.85 15.36
C GLU A 626 9.71 20.05 14.50
N LYS A 627 8.87 21.09 14.52
CA LYS A 627 8.95 22.29 13.66
C LYS A 627 9.83 23.44 14.19
N SER A 628 10.39 23.31 15.39
CA SER A 628 11.12 24.41 16.01
C SER A 628 12.48 24.64 15.32
N PRO A 629 12.81 25.88 14.93
CA PRO A 629 14.07 26.19 14.24
C PRO A 629 15.32 25.98 15.12
N PHE A 630 15.16 25.88 16.44
CA PHE A 630 16.25 25.72 17.42
C PHE A 630 16.51 24.27 17.82
N LYS A 631 15.63 23.34 17.42
CA LYS A 631 15.73 21.94 17.81
C LYS A 631 16.65 21.17 16.87
N ILE A 632 17.33 20.19 17.45
CA ILE A 632 18.26 19.29 16.75
C ILE A 632 17.49 18.04 16.34
N ASP A 633 17.46 17.73 15.06
CA ASP A 633 17.07 16.42 14.56
C ASP A 633 18.23 15.45 14.79
N VAL A 634 18.06 14.54 15.77
CA VAL A 634 19.06 13.52 16.13
C VAL A 634 19.06 12.32 15.19
N PHE A 635 18.03 12.18 14.34
CA PHE A 635 17.86 11.05 13.43
C PHE A 635 18.30 11.37 12.00
N ASN A 636 18.22 12.64 11.59
CA ASN A 636 18.65 13.08 10.26
C ASN A 636 19.43 14.41 10.29
N HIS A 637 20.63 14.36 10.86
CA HIS A 637 21.51 15.54 10.95
C HIS A 637 21.99 16.09 9.60
N ASN A 638 21.93 15.32 8.52
CA ASN A 638 22.37 15.77 7.19
C ASN A 638 21.37 16.69 6.49
N ASP A 639 20.07 16.47 6.71
CA ASP A 639 19.04 17.18 5.95
C ASP A 639 18.23 18.16 6.82
N ASN A 640 18.25 18.01 8.16
CA ASN A 640 17.34 18.71 9.07
C ASN A 640 18.03 19.51 10.19
N ASN A 641 19.36 19.57 10.21
CA ASN A 641 20.07 20.54 11.04
C ASN A 641 20.69 21.56 10.08
N TRP A 642 21.99 21.80 10.20
CA TRP A 642 22.73 22.70 9.32
C TRP A 642 22.96 22.14 7.91
N TRP A 643 23.58 22.94 7.03
CA TRP A 643 23.78 22.57 5.63
C TRP A 643 24.97 21.64 5.41
N CYS A 644 24.78 20.67 4.50
CA CYS A 644 25.87 20.05 3.73
C CYS A 644 26.41 21.03 2.69
N ARG A 645 27.61 20.75 2.17
CA ARG A 645 28.19 21.52 1.07
C ARG A 645 27.21 21.55 -0.11
N VAL A 646 26.98 22.74 -0.66
CA VAL A 646 26.16 22.87 -1.88
C VAL A 646 26.92 22.24 -3.03
N ARG A 647 26.31 21.30 -3.73
CA ARG A 647 26.87 20.64 -4.91
C ARG A 647 25.88 20.76 -6.05
N VAL A 648 26.20 21.55 -7.06
CA VAL A 648 25.23 21.87 -8.14
C VAL A 648 24.82 20.60 -8.88
N ASN A 649 25.76 19.67 -9.10
CA ASN A 649 25.48 18.38 -9.74
C ASN A 649 24.50 17.51 -8.93
N GLU A 650 24.54 17.55 -7.60
CA GLU A 650 23.57 16.83 -6.76
C GLU A 650 22.19 17.47 -6.83
N LEU A 651 22.11 18.80 -6.86
CA LEU A 651 20.85 19.53 -7.08
C LEU A 651 20.25 19.18 -8.45
N GLU A 652 21.06 19.11 -9.50
CA GLU A 652 20.63 18.73 -10.86
C GLU A 652 20.14 17.28 -10.88
N SER A 653 20.87 16.36 -10.23
CA SER A 653 20.44 14.97 -10.11
C SER A 653 19.09 14.84 -9.40
N MET A 654 18.87 15.59 -8.31
CA MET A 654 17.60 15.60 -7.58
C MET A 654 16.46 16.21 -8.40
N LEU A 655 16.74 17.28 -9.15
CA LEU A 655 15.79 17.90 -10.06
C LEU A 655 15.39 16.93 -11.17
N ASN A 656 16.37 16.34 -11.87
CA ASN A 656 16.12 15.38 -12.94
C ASN A 656 15.35 14.17 -12.42
N LYS A 657 15.74 13.59 -11.28
CA LYS A 657 14.99 12.49 -10.66
C LYS A 657 13.54 12.86 -10.34
N SER A 658 13.28 14.11 -9.98
CA SER A 658 11.93 14.59 -9.69
C SER A 658 11.14 14.85 -10.98
N ALA A 659 11.77 15.42 -12.01
CA ALA A 659 11.12 15.81 -13.26
C ALA A 659 10.88 14.65 -14.23
N LEU A 660 11.82 13.69 -14.28
CA LEU A 660 11.81 12.63 -15.26
C LEU A 660 10.71 11.62 -14.97
N ILE A 661 9.87 11.42 -15.98
CA ILE A 661 8.94 10.31 -16.03
C ILE A 661 9.71 9.11 -16.60
N THR A 662 9.70 8.02 -15.86
CA THR A 662 10.34 6.75 -16.25
C THR A 662 9.32 5.62 -16.23
N ALA A 663 9.53 4.63 -17.08
CA ALA A 663 8.73 3.42 -17.06
C ALA A 663 9.10 2.57 -15.82
N PRO A 664 8.13 2.03 -15.08
CA PRO A 664 8.42 1.25 -13.88
C PRO A 664 9.05 -0.10 -14.25
N ARG A 665 9.75 -0.71 -13.28
CA ARG A 665 10.19 -2.10 -13.38
C ARG A 665 8.99 -3.03 -13.25
N THR A 666 8.92 -4.07 -14.09
CA THR A 666 7.95 -5.17 -13.91
C THR A 666 8.65 -6.50 -13.76
N ARG A 667 7.91 -7.51 -13.30
CA ARG A 667 8.42 -8.87 -13.16
C ARG A 667 8.73 -9.53 -14.51
N VAL A 668 7.89 -9.25 -15.51
CA VAL A 668 7.94 -9.91 -16.85
C VAL A 668 8.87 -9.21 -17.84
N LEU A 669 9.01 -7.89 -17.78
CA LEU A 669 9.95 -7.15 -18.64
C LEU A 669 11.29 -6.85 -17.94
N GLY A 670 11.40 -7.16 -16.65
CA GLY A 670 12.60 -6.92 -15.86
C GLY A 670 12.94 -5.44 -15.74
N HIS A 671 14.23 -5.14 -15.60
CA HIS A 671 14.74 -3.78 -15.68
C HIS A 671 14.83 -3.36 -17.15
N ILE A 672 14.07 -2.33 -17.52
CA ILE A 672 14.27 -1.66 -18.80
C ILE A 672 15.64 -0.99 -18.72
N SER A 673 16.57 -1.39 -19.60
CA SER A 673 17.93 -0.86 -19.60
C SER A 673 17.92 0.66 -19.71
N ILE A 674 18.93 1.30 -19.10
CA ILE A 674 19.13 2.75 -19.18
C ILE A 674 19.20 3.17 -20.66
N GLU A 675 19.88 2.40 -21.51
CA GLU A 675 19.98 2.63 -22.95
C GLU A 675 18.61 2.67 -23.64
N ASN A 676 17.70 1.74 -23.32
CA ASN A 676 16.36 1.70 -23.89
C ASN A 676 15.46 2.86 -23.43
N GLN A 677 15.74 3.43 -22.25
CA GLN A 677 15.05 4.62 -21.75
C GLN A 677 15.71 5.91 -22.25
N LYS A 678 17.00 5.86 -22.61
CA LYS A 678 17.82 7.03 -22.89
C LYS A 678 17.19 7.96 -23.91
N LYS A 679 16.67 7.41 -25.02
CA LYS A 679 15.97 8.19 -26.05
C LYS A 679 14.85 9.06 -25.47
N TYR A 680 14.07 8.53 -24.52
CA TYR A 680 12.93 9.23 -23.93
C TYR A 680 13.36 10.16 -22.79
N THR A 681 14.38 9.79 -22.01
CA THR A 681 14.93 10.67 -20.97
C THR A 681 15.64 11.86 -21.61
N ASP A 682 16.36 11.67 -22.71
CA ASP A 682 17.05 12.75 -23.44
C ASP A 682 16.04 13.83 -23.93
N LEU A 683 14.86 13.42 -24.43
CA LEU A 683 13.80 14.34 -24.84
C LEU A 683 13.28 15.18 -23.65
N GLN A 684 13.09 14.54 -22.50
CA GLN A 684 12.63 15.20 -21.29
C GLN A 684 13.70 16.12 -20.68
N GLU A 685 14.98 15.73 -20.73
CA GLU A 685 16.10 16.57 -20.30
C GLU A 685 16.25 17.79 -21.21
N ASP A 686 16.15 17.62 -22.54
CA ASP A 686 16.15 18.74 -23.49
C ASP A 686 14.99 19.70 -23.20
N PHE A 687 13.78 19.18 -22.98
CA PHE A 687 12.63 20.00 -22.59
C PHE A 687 12.84 20.73 -21.26
N LEU A 688 13.32 20.04 -20.23
CA LEU A 688 13.60 20.63 -18.92
C LEU A 688 14.71 21.68 -18.97
N SER A 689 15.68 21.54 -19.89
CA SER A 689 16.73 22.53 -20.12
C SER A 689 16.19 23.87 -20.67
N LYS A 690 15.03 23.82 -21.32
CA LYS A 690 14.31 24.99 -21.89
C LYS A 690 13.20 25.49 -20.97
N HIS A 691 12.97 24.85 -19.83
CA HIS A 691 11.90 25.23 -18.91
C HIS A 691 12.09 26.67 -18.42
N PRO A 692 11.01 27.48 -18.29
CA PRO A 692 11.07 28.88 -17.86
C PRO A 692 11.82 29.17 -16.55
N PHE A 693 12.05 28.19 -15.67
CA PHE A 693 12.76 28.43 -14.41
C PHE A 693 14.26 28.57 -14.66
N ARG A 694 14.79 27.98 -15.75
CA ARG A 694 16.22 27.97 -16.08
C ARG A 694 16.76 29.38 -16.31
N SER A 695 15.94 30.29 -16.86
CA SER A 695 16.32 31.71 -17.03
C SER A 695 16.43 32.48 -15.71
N LEU A 696 15.87 31.95 -14.62
CA LEU A 696 15.93 32.56 -13.28
C LEU A 696 17.13 32.10 -12.47
N VAL A 697 17.86 31.08 -12.93
CA VAL A 697 19.00 30.50 -12.21
C VAL A 697 20.19 31.44 -12.30
N ASN A 698 20.70 31.88 -11.15
CA ASN A 698 21.96 32.63 -11.06
C ASN A 698 23.13 31.65 -10.87
N LYS A 699 23.80 31.32 -11.98
CA LYS A 699 24.93 30.38 -11.98
C LYS A 699 26.11 30.89 -11.14
N ASP A 700 26.35 32.20 -11.10
CA ASP A 700 27.45 32.78 -10.33
C ASP A 700 27.21 32.69 -8.83
N GLU A 701 25.97 32.92 -8.37
CA GLU A 701 25.59 32.73 -6.97
C GLU A 701 25.77 31.26 -6.55
N LEU A 702 25.29 30.31 -7.37
CA LEU A 702 25.45 28.88 -7.09
C LEU A 702 26.91 28.46 -7.05
N LYS A 703 27.75 28.96 -7.96
CA LYS A 703 29.19 28.69 -7.96
C LYS A 703 29.86 29.22 -6.68
N LYS A 704 29.47 30.40 -6.21
CA LYS A 704 29.97 30.95 -4.93
C LYS A 704 29.50 30.10 -3.74
N LEU A 705 28.24 29.65 -3.73
CA LEU A 705 27.71 28.77 -2.69
C LEU A 705 28.41 27.40 -2.66
N GLU A 706 28.82 26.86 -3.80
CA GLU A 706 29.54 25.58 -3.90
C GLU A 706 30.98 25.65 -3.37
N LEU A 707 31.58 26.85 -3.32
CA LEU A 707 32.88 27.10 -2.69
C LEU A 707 32.80 27.19 -1.17
N ILE A 708 31.61 27.44 -0.61
CA ILE A 708 31.42 27.51 0.84
C ILE A 708 31.40 26.09 1.41
N PRO A 709 32.26 25.77 2.40
CA PRO A 709 32.26 24.44 2.99
C PRO A 709 30.96 24.17 3.75
N HIS A 710 30.73 22.90 4.07
CA HIS A 710 29.60 22.49 4.90
C HIS A 710 29.64 23.19 6.28
N ALA A 711 28.48 23.36 6.89
CA ALA A 711 28.34 24.21 8.08
C ALA A 711 29.25 23.86 9.26
N PRO A 712 29.45 22.57 9.62
CA PRO A 712 30.41 22.18 10.66
C PRO A 712 31.78 22.81 10.51
N GLN A 713 32.32 22.81 9.29
CA GLN A 713 33.61 23.41 9.00
C GLN A 713 33.52 24.95 9.01
N TYR A 714 32.66 25.52 8.15
CA TYR A 714 32.55 26.97 7.98
C TYR A 714 32.34 27.71 9.30
N LEU A 715 31.36 27.27 10.10
CA LEU A 715 31.00 27.93 11.35
C LEU A 715 32.06 27.74 12.44
N SER A 716 32.70 26.57 12.50
CA SER A 716 33.74 26.30 13.50
C SER A 716 35.00 27.10 13.21
N GLU A 717 35.44 27.13 11.95
CA GLU A 717 36.65 27.86 11.53
C GLU A 717 36.49 29.38 11.74
N LYS A 718 35.36 29.98 11.33
CA LYS A 718 35.11 31.42 11.59
C LYS A 718 35.17 31.77 13.09
N VAL A 719 34.69 30.88 13.98
CA VAL A 719 34.80 31.08 15.44
C VAL A 719 36.23 30.92 15.94
N ILE A 720 36.95 29.89 15.48
CA ILE A 720 38.34 29.62 15.86
C ILE A 720 39.23 30.81 15.43
N ASP A 721 39.10 31.26 14.20
CA ASP A 721 39.86 32.38 13.63
C ASP A 721 39.61 33.67 14.41
N HIS A 722 38.35 33.96 14.74
CA HIS A 722 38.00 35.15 15.52
C HIS A 722 38.62 35.17 16.92
N LEU A 723 38.74 34.01 17.57
CA LEU A 723 39.11 33.90 18.98
C LEU A 723 40.59 33.60 19.22
N SER A 724 41.31 33.12 18.20
CA SER A 724 42.74 32.81 18.30
C SER A 724 43.64 34.02 18.59
N ILE A 725 43.12 35.25 18.42
CA ILE A 725 43.91 36.50 18.43
C ILE A 725 43.74 37.32 19.73
N ARG A 726 42.81 36.99 20.65
CA ARG A 726 42.42 37.88 21.77
C ARG A 726 42.83 37.35 23.15
N LYS A 727 43.51 38.19 23.97
CA LYS A 727 44.01 37.83 25.31
C LYS A 727 43.20 38.36 26.51
N TRP A 728 42.34 39.37 26.36
CA TRP A 728 41.56 39.92 27.48
C TRP A 728 40.22 40.51 27.02
N LEU A 729 39.10 40.09 27.61
CA LEU A 729 37.75 40.53 27.27
C LEU A 729 36.85 40.65 28.52
N PRO A 730 35.89 41.59 28.54
CA PRO A 730 34.89 41.68 29.60
C PRO A 730 34.09 40.38 29.76
N PHE A 731 33.63 40.09 30.99
CA PHE A 731 32.95 38.82 31.34
C PHE A 731 31.80 38.45 30.39
N ARG A 732 30.94 39.40 30.02
CA ARG A 732 29.80 39.16 29.11
C ARG A 732 30.26 38.62 27.75
N LYS A 733 31.31 39.23 27.18
CA LYS A 733 31.86 38.84 25.89
C LYS A 733 32.61 37.50 25.98
N ARG A 734 33.31 37.27 27.10
CA ARG A 734 33.92 35.98 27.43
C ARG A 734 32.90 34.82 27.46
N ASN A 735 31.72 35.05 28.03
CA ASN A 735 30.66 34.03 28.06
C ASN A 735 30.06 33.74 26.68
N GLU A 736 29.91 34.76 25.84
CA GLU A 736 29.44 34.60 24.46
C GLU A 736 30.44 33.84 23.58
N ASP A 737 31.73 34.16 23.69
CA ASP A 737 32.80 33.45 22.99
C ASP A 737 32.85 31.97 23.40
N ALA A 738 32.74 31.68 24.71
CA ALA A 738 32.63 30.32 25.22
C ALA A 738 31.38 29.58 24.70
N ALA A 739 30.24 30.26 24.60
CA ALA A 739 29.02 29.69 24.03
C ALA A 739 29.19 29.34 22.54
N ASN A 740 29.80 30.23 21.76
CA ASN A 740 30.05 30.00 20.34
C ASN A 740 30.94 28.78 20.13
N LEU A 741 32.04 28.63 20.89
CA LEU A 741 32.90 27.44 20.82
C LEU A 741 32.15 26.14 21.20
N HIS A 742 31.28 26.19 22.22
CA HIS A 742 30.41 25.05 22.56
C HIS A 742 29.50 24.68 21.38
N TYR A 743 28.84 25.68 20.78
CA TYR A 743 27.96 25.43 19.64
C TYR A 743 28.73 24.96 18.41
N SER A 744 29.96 25.41 18.17
CA SER A 744 30.83 24.87 17.10
C SER A 744 31.03 23.36 17.27
N VAL A 745 31.38 22.90 18.48
CA VAL A 745 31.49 21.46 18.78
C VAL A 745 30.15 20.73 18.67
N ARG A 746 29.03 21.38 19.02
CA ARG A 746 27.69 20.80 18.82
C ARG A 746 27.35 20.62 17.34
N THR A 747 27.70 21.61 16.51
CA THR A 747 27.50 21.59 15.06
C THR A 747 28.31 20.47 14.41
N THR A 748 29.50 20.14 14.91
CA THR A 748 30.25 18.98 14.39
C THR A 748 29.61 17.64 14.76
N ARG A 749 28.95 17.53 15.92
CA ARG A 749 28.23 16.31 16.32
C ARG A 749 26.97 16.06 15.49
N TYR A 750 26.22 17.11 15.22
CA TYR A 750 24.86 17.03 14.67
C TYR A 750 24.70 17.77 13.33
N GLY A 751 25.79 18.13 12.67
CA GLY A 751 25.77 18.72 11.34
C GLY A 751 26.07 17.69 10.26
N CYS A 752 26.16 18.15 9.01
CA CYS A 752 26.34 17.28 7.86
C CYS A 752 27.63 16.47 7.93
N ASN A 753 27.54 15.14 7.89
CA ASN A 753 28.67 14.21 7.88
C ASN A 753 28.92 13.55 6.51
N ARG A 754 28.14 13.91 5.48
CA ARG A 754 28.35 13.44 4.10
C ARG A 754 29.63 14.01 3.46
N ASP A 755 30.12 15.13 3.97
CA ASP A 755 31.28 15.85 3.45
C ASP A 755 32.62 15.46 4.12
N GLY A 756 32.62 14.47 5.03
CA GLY A 756 33.83 13.92 5.63
C GLY A 756 33.91 14.08 7.14
N SER A 757 35.11 13.86 7.69
CA SER A 757 35.38 13.94 9.14
C SER A 757 35.43 15.39 9.63
N HIS A 758 34.94 15.60 10.86
CA HIS A 758 34.91 16.90 11.54
C HIS A 758 36.02 17.06 12.60
N ALA A 759 36.91 16.07 12.70
CA ALA A 759 37.87 15.94 13.79
C ALA A 759 38.73 17.19 14.02
N THR A 760 39.27 17.79 12.95
CA THR A 760 40.25 18.87 13.03
C THR A 760 39.69 20.11 13.74
N TYR A 761 38.61 20.69 13.21
CA TYR A 761 38.01 21.89 13.79
C TYR A 761 37.16 21.60 15.02
N SER A 762 36.57 20.41 15.16
CA SER A 762 35.89 20.03 16.41
C SER A 762 36.88 19.98 17.58
N ARG A 763 38.06 19.38 17.39
CA ARG A 763 39.11 19.29 18.40
C ARG A 763 39.69 20.65 18.72
N GLU A 764 39.89 21.50 17.73
CA GLU A 764 40.46 22.83 17.92
C GLU A 764 39.51 23.76 18.69
N ALA A 765 38.23 23.81 18.31
CA ALA A 765 37.22 24.56 19.06
C ALA A 765 37.12 24.07 20.53
N TYR A 766 37.12 22.75 20.73
CA TYR A 766 37.16 22.15 22.07
C TYR A 766 38.41 22.56 22.86
N ARG A 767 39.59 22.53 22.23
CA ARG A 767 40.87 22.91 22.85
C ARG A 767 40.86 24.36 23.30
N ILE A 768 40.40 25.29 22.45
CA ILE A 768 40.29 26.72 22.79
C ILE A 768 39.30 26.91 23.95
N LEU A 769 38.13 26.25 23.89
CA LEU A 769 37.12 26.32 24.94
C LEU A 769 37.68 25.88 26.30
N ARG A 770 38.36 24.73 26.34
CA ARG A 770 38.90 24.17 27.58
C ARG A 770 40.13 24.94 28.08
N LYS A 771 40.95 25.50 27.19
CA LYS A 771 42.15 26.25 27.58
C LYS A 771 41.82 27.65 28.13
N HIS A 772 40.90 28.38 27.50
CA HIS A 772 40.67 29.80 27.79
C HIS A 772 39.38 30.06 28.59
N TYR A 773 38.47 29.10 28.64
CA TYR A 773 37.14 29.25 29.23
C TYR A 773 36.75 28.05 30.11
N SER A 774 37.72 27.38 30.74
CA SER A 774 37.54 26.17 31.56
C SER A 774 36.52 26.32 32.70
N ASP A 775 36.40 27.52 33.27
CA ASP A 775 35.48 27.89 34.34
C ASP A 775 34.05 28.19 33.86
N SER A 776 33.84 28.38 32.56
CA SER A 776 32.52 28.65 31.99
C SER A 776 31.57 27.43 32.07
N LEU A 777 30.26 27.69 32.14
CA LEU A 777 29.24 26.64 32.05
C LEU A 777 29.32 25.87 30.71
N TRP A 778 29.74 26.54 29.64
CA TRP A 778 29.85 25.96 28.30
C TRP A 778 30.97 24.94 28.19
N ALA A 779 32.13 25.20 28.82
CA ALA A 779 33.19 24.21 28.92
C ALA A 779 32.77 22.96 29.71
N LYS A 780 31.93 23.13 30.75
CA LYS A 780 31.35 22.00 31.50
C LYS A 780 30.35 21.19 30.67
N LYS A 781 29.53 21.87 29.85
CA LYS A 781 28.56 21.24 28.93
C LYS A 781 29.18 20.58 27.70
N THR A 782 30.49 20.74 27.50
CA THR A 782 31.22 20.19 26.34
C THR A 782 32.29 19.23 26.83
N PRO A 783 31.95 17.97 27.17
CA PRO A 783 32.92 16.99 27.68
C PRO A 783 33.77 16.35 26.58
N TYR A 784 33.30 16.36 25.34
CA TYR A 784 33.94 15.67 24.22
C TYR A 784 34.00 16.55 22.97
N TRP A 785 34.88 16.18 22.05
CA TRP A 785 34.89 16.62 20.66
C TRP A 785 34.58 15.41 19.77
N PHE A 786 34.19 15.65 18.52
CA PHE A 786 33.66 14.62 17.61
C PHE A 786 34.54 14.50 16.37
N LYS A 787 34.66 13.27 15.86
CA LYS A 787 35.40 12.94 14.64
C LYS A 787 34.47 12.94 13.44
#